data_AF-A0A5N9AYA9-F1
#
_entry.id   AF-A0A5N9AYA9-F1
#
_cell.length_a   1.000
_cell.length_b   1.000
_cell.length_c   1.000
_cell.angle_alpha   90.00
_cell.angle_beta   90.00
_cell.angle_gamma   90.00
#
_symmetry.space_group_name_H-M   'P 1'
#
loop_
_entity.id
_entity.type
_entity.pdbx_description
1 polymer ?
#
loop_
_entity_poly.entity_id
_entity_poly.type
_entity_poly.pdbx_seq_one_letter_code
_entity_poly.pdbx_strand_id
1 'polypeptide(L)'
;MRIFINTYFPKLIFLGLSLILFLPLVVSPETVFPFVVGKSLWFRGVIYSISCLWLILITVNNKYLPEKSTLILLFSLFVLSQALAGLFGSSPQNSFWGNWERMEGVVEYFHWLIFILIAFSVLKTKLSWINLWKVNTFVGLIVATLGFFESLDLVIPLVGGLDIFPLVVNPEGSYTGGERVESTIGNPSYLATYLSMVTFSSIALIYREFKINYRLSIFNTYASLKKSSKTYVVIAGIASLISIWTILSSGSRASLIGIAASILLISIMLSIVYKKIRKFTLAPVTLIIILIPTFFFITTTIESQREDLRIEVLSKYFPIEVFEESPNWKGLNADKERSEIASIIPGLSVVQEYNEIEKSSGKLGLSMEQLLEHMVKTGKISEPEMKSRICSDQLLTYFWLTERDSFRECTSTMKFISLFGSGISYPFRSGFDIGERGFAWSAAWKGFVDNPIFGIGPENFPVLHYKYINLNNENMADDKPHFDRAHNRVLHIMATSGIIGFIALISFWIYIGILITKRALRRDSENIFWMLLGCFFISYVTFSMFNFAVSSIFLQIMLLIAFLTRTEQGFGKKDELEINVTKETKEQAFVKDSMVIVAAIIIPIVTILVIRSYVAIPFQAAKVTPPLGSPTSLIEAQENINKFEPLSNYGRQELMYIVRRDMEKMLGMASEADKFAEAYTSLVGLVSEEYRKGIEVEPDHFNIHFGAASVYTSLAAYDANNLDVAINILNKLEELSPNSIQTLELKIRIALLMNDPINAEPLIQTWKKVIPPNWRNFWDESLGIIKGEIVPEWDIICRNEEYPSDKPKFEDSNVLYNNELDNGVIVGVKQELNKGSLTISPGNVVKLDYTGWLSNGCIFDSSYFEDVNTLTFKAGMGLAVEGFESGILGLGEGSIARIVIPPEMAYGSVGVKNLIPPNATIYFEVKILEVRAE
;
A
#
# COMPACT_ATOMS: atom_id res chain seq x y z
N MET A 1 50.68 -3.82 16.50
CA MET A 1 49.37 -3.91 15.80
C MET A 1 48.45 -5.00 16.36
N ARG A 2 48.83 -6.30 16.35
CA ARG A 2 47.98 -7.40 16.88
C ARG A 2 47.45 -7.17 18.29
N ILE A 3 48.31 -6.72 19.21
CA ILE A 3 47.92 -6.41 20.61
C ILE A 3 46.82 -5.34 20.62
N PHE A 4 47.02 -4.26 19.87
CA PHE A 4 46.03 -3.19 19.73
C PHE A 4 44.68 -3.72 19.21
N ILE A 5 44.69 -4.50 18.12
CA ILE A 5 43.46 -5.08 17.55
C ILE A 5 42.73 -5.94 18.58
N ASN A 6 43.43 -6.89 19.22
CA ASN A 6 42.83 -7.77 20.24
C ASN A 6 42.28 -7.02 21.46
N THR A 7 42.92 -5.91 21.85
CA THR A 7 42.51 -5.14 23.03
C THR A 7 41.36 -4.18 22.77
N TYR A 8 41.34 -3.51 21.60
CA TYR A 8 40.42 -2.41 21.34
C TYR A 8 39.26 -2.77 20.40
N PHE A 9 39.45 -3.64 19.40
CA PHE A 9 38.40 -3.94 18.42
C PHE A 9 37.16 -4.59 19.04
N PRO A 10 37.28 -5.57 19.97
CA PRO A 10 36.10 -6.10 20.67
C PRO A 10 35.29 -5.04 21.42
N LYS A 11 35.96 -4.02 21.98
CA LYS A 11 35.31 -2.90 22.69
C LYS A 11 34.59 -1.96 21.72
N LEU A 12 35.22 -1.66 20.58
CA LEU A 12 34.60 -0.86 19.51
C LEU A 12 33.41 -1.58 18.87
N ILE A 13 33.50 -2.90 18.68
CA ILE A 13 32.38 -3.71 18.20
C ILE A 13 31.25 -3.71 19.24
N PHE A 14 31.54 -3.83 20.54
CA PHE A 14 30.51 -3.69 21.59
C PHE A 14 29.85 -2.30 21.56
N LEU A 15 30.63 -1.23 21.33
CA LEU A 15 30.09 0.11 21.15
C LEU A 15 29.16 0.17 19.93
N GLY A 16 29.57 -0.36 18.78
CA GLY A 16 28.73 -0.38 17.58
C GLY A 16 27.46 -1.24 17.74
N LEU A 17 27.55 -2.41 18.38
CA LEU A 17 26.37 -3.20 18.74
C LEU A 17 25.44 -2.43 19.68
N SER A 18 25.99 -1.61 20.59
CA SER A 18 25.21 -0.73 21.45
C SER A 18 24.55 0.41 20.67
N LEU A 19 25.25 1.00 19.68
CA LEU A 19 24.71 2.04 18.80
C LEU A 19 23.54 1.53 17.94
N ILE A 20 23.58 0.26 17.51
CA ILE A 20 22.45 -0.37 16.81
C ILE A 20 21.21 -0.40 17.71
N LEU A 21 21.34 -0.55 19.03
CA LEU A 21 20.19 -0.54 19.94
C LEU A 21 19.47 0.81 20.01
N PHE A 22 20.10 1.90 19.55
CA PHE A 22 19.46 3.21 19.43
C PHE A 22 18.62 3.36 18.15
N LEU A 23 18.61 2.34 17.27
CA LEU A 23 17.78 2.29 16.05
C LEU A 23 16.30 2.73 16.25
N PRO A 24 15.60 2.33 17.34
CA PRO A 24 14.23 2.76 17.58
C PRO A 24 14.04 4.28 17.69
N LEU A 25 15.09 5.03 18.05
CA LEU A 25 15.09 6.49 18.20
C LEU A 25 15.45 7.23 16.91
N VAL A 26 15.88 6.53 15.86
CA VAL A 26 16.28 7.15 14.60
C VAL A 26 15.04 7.51 13.79
N VAL A 27 14.91 8.80 13.47
CA VAL A 27 13.88 9.37 12.59
C VAL A 27 14.59 10.32 11.63
N SER A 28 14.25 10.25 10.35
CA SER A 28 14.83 11.10 9.30
C SER A 28 13.72 11.84 8.54
N PRO A 29 13.17 12.93 9.12
CA PRO A 29 12.09 13.73 8.54
C PRO A 29 12.32 14.18 7.10
N GLU A 30 13.59 14.35 6.74
CA GLU A 30 14.04 14.82 5.43
C GLU A 30 14.02 13.74 4.34
N THR A 31 13.72 12.48 4.65
CA THR A 31 13.71 11.36 3.69
C THR A 31 12.31 10.84 3.42
N VAL A 32 12.09 10.27 2.22
CA VAL A 32 10.86 9.50 1.93
C VAL A 32 10.73 8.40 2.98
N PHE A 33 9.55 8.30 3.60
CA PHE A 33 9.29 7.44 4.76
C PHE A 33 10.21 7.71 5.97
N PRO A 34 9.97 8.80 6.73
CA PRO A 34 10.83 9.25 7.83
C PRO A 34 11.15 8.22 8.91
N PHE A 35 10.23 7.29 9.15
CA PHE A 35 10.34 6.27 10.18
C PHE A 35 10.99 4.96 9.70
N VAL A 36 11.32 4.83 8.42
CA VAL A 36 11.81 3.60 7.80
C VAL A 36 13.23 3.78 7.24
N VAL A 37 13.41 4.72 6.31
CA VAL A 37 14.66 4.85 5.53
C VAL A 37 15.85 5.16 6.44
N GLY A 38 15.73 6.19 7.28
CA GLY A 38 16.78 6.57 8.23
C GLY A 38 17.20 5.41 9.16
N LYS A 39 16.24 4.62 9.63
CA LYS A 39 16.49 3.45 10.48
C LYS A 39 17.30 2.39 9.72
N SER A 40 16.84 1.96 8.55
CA SER A 40 17.54 0.92 7.77
C SER A 40 18.97 1.37 7.41
N LEU A 41 19.15 2.60 6.96
CA LEU A 41 20.47 3.13 6.57
C LEU A 41 21.41 3.32 7.77
N TRP A 42 20.90 3.75 8.94
CA TRP A 42 21.66 3.76 10.19
C TRP A 42 22.14 2.35 10.56
N PHE A 43 21.24 1.37 10.54
CA PHE A 43 21.57 -0.02 10.84
C PHE A 43 22.65 -0.56 9.90
N ARG A 44 22.48 -0.40 8.58
CA ARG A 44 23.47 -0.82 7.57
C ARG A 44 24.82 -0.16 7.78
N GLY A 45 24.86 1.16 7.99
CA GLY A 45 26.10 1.91 8.21
C GLY A 45 26.88 1.44 9.44
N VAL A 46 26.20 1.23 10.57
CA VAL A 46 26.84 0.70 11.78
C VAL A 46 27.27 -0.76 11.57
N ILE A 47 26.44 -1.59 10.93
CA ILE A 47 26.78 -2.99 10.61
C ILE A 47 28.02 -3.09 9.74
N TYR A 48 28.13 -2.32 8.65
CA TYR A 48 29.33 -2.32 7.80
C TYR A 48 30.58 -1.92 8.60
N SER A 49 30.44 -0.89 9.45
CA SER A 49 31.53 -0.41 10.30
C SER A 49 32.02 -1.49 11.27
N ILE A 50 31.11 -2.16 11.99
CA ILE A 50 31.52 -3.24 12.91
C ILE A 50 31.94 -4.52 12.18
N SER A 51 31.42 -4.77 10.98
CA SER A 51 31.84 -5.89 10.13
C SER A 51 33.29 -5.74 9.69
N CYS A 52 33.70 -4.52 9.31
CA CYS A 52 35.09 -4.19 9.02
C CYS A 52 36.01 -4.55 10.19
N LEU A 53 35.67 -4.06 11.39
CA LEU A 53 36.43 -4.36 12.61
C LEU A 53 36.44 -5.86 12.90
N TRP A 54 35.31 -6.54 12.75
CA TRP A 54 35.18 -7.97 13.01
C TRP A 54 36.00 -8.81 12.03
N LEU A 55 35.97 -8.52 10.72
CA LEU A 55 36.76 -9.22 9.72
C LEU A 55 38.27 -9.06 9.97
N ILE A 56 38.73 -7.87 10.35
CA ILE A 56 40.14 -7.68 10.75
C ILE A 56 40.44 -8.46 12.05
N LEU A 57 39.52 -8.43 13.03
CA LEU A 57 39.71 -9.11 14.32
C LEU A 57 39.90 -10.63 14.17
N ILE A 58 39.11 -11.28 13.31
CA ILE A 58 39.21 -12.74 13.10
C ILE A 58 40.53 -13.15 12.42
N THR A 59 41.17 -12.28 11.64
CA THR A 59 42.52 -12.57 11.07
C THR A 59 43.61 -12.59 12.14
N VAL A 60 43.43 -11.84 13.24
CA VAL A 60 44.37 -11.80 14.36
C VAL A 60 44.12 -12.94 15.35
N ASN A 61 42.85 -13.23 15.63
CA ASN A 61 42.46 -14.15 16.69
C ASN A 61 41.22 -14.99 16.32
N ASN A 62 41.48 -16.26 16.01
CA ASN A 62 40.49 -17.27 15.64
C ASN A 62 39.43 -17.51 16.74
N LYS A 63 39.64 -17.08 17.99
CA LYS A 63 38.63 -17.17 19.06
C LYS A 63 37.34 -16.41 18.73
N TYR A 64 37.45 -15.37 17.91
CA TYR A 64 36.31 -14.56 17.46
C TYR A 64 35.67 -15.09 16.17
N LEU A 65 36.11 -16.24 15.65
CA LEU A 65 35.36 -16.92 14.60
C LEU A 65 34.02 -17.43 15.16
N PRO A 66 32.93 -17.37 14.37
CA PRO A 66 31.65 -17.95 14.72
C PRO A 66 31.78 -19.46 14.94
N GLU A 67 31.42 -19.93 16.14
CA GLU A 67 31.26 -21.35 16.43
C GLU A 67 30.02 -21.91 15.70
N LYS A 68 30.01 -23.22 15.38
CA LYS A 68 28.86 -23.86 14.72
C LYS A 68 27.63 -23.83 15.63
N SER A 69 26.51 -23.29 15.14
CA SER A 69 25.24 -23.26 15.87
C SER A 69 24.08 -23.67 14.97
N THR A 70 23.22 -24.55 15.48
CA THR A 70 21.98 -24.96 14.83
C THR A 70 21.05 -23.76 14.59
N LEU A 71 20.97 -22.82 15.55
CA LEU A 71 20.11 -21.64 15.42
C LEU A 71 20.59 -20.71 14.29
N ILE A 72 21.91 -20.53 14.16
CA ILE A 72 22.50 -19.77 13.04
C ILE A 72 22.27 -20.49 11.72
N LEU A 73 22.41 -21.82 11.68
CA LEU A 73 22.14 -22.62 10.48
C LEU A 73 20.68 -22.46 10.03
N LEU A 74 19.71 -22.60 10.94
CA LEU A 74 18.28 -22.43 10.63
C LEU A 74 17.97 -21.02 10.13
N PHE A 75 18.55 -19.99 10.76
CA PHE A 75 18.38 -18.62 10.28
C PHE A 75 19.06 -18.40 8.92
N SER A 76 20.24 -18.98 8.68
CA SER A 76 20.93 -18.90 7.38
C SER A 76 20.14 -19.59 6.28
N LEU A 77 19.49 -20.73 6.58
CA LEU A 77 18.58 -21.40 5.66
C LEU A 77 17.34 -20.56 5.37
N PHE A 78 16.83 -19.81 6.35
CA PHE A 78 15.78 -18.83 6.13
C PHE A 78 16.24 -17.68 5.24
N VAL A 79 17.42 -17.09 5.49
CA VAL A 79 17.98 -16.03 4.62
C VAL A 79 18.21 -16.55 3.19
N LEU A 80 18.74 -17.77 3.06
CA LEU A 80 18.91 -18.42 1.76
C LEU A 80 17.58 -18.66 1.05
N SER A 81 16.53 -19.07 1.77
CA SER A 81 15.22 -19.23 1.16
C SER A 81 14.64 -17.91 0.68
N GLN A 82 14.85 -16.80 1.41
CA GLN A 82 14.48 -15.46 0.94
C GLN A 82 15.26 -15.07 -0.32
N ALA A 83 16.57 -15.37 -0.37
CA ALA A 83 17.41 -15.07 -1.52
C ALA A 83 16.99 -15.88 -2.76
N LEU A 84 16.74 -17.18 -2.61
CA LEU A 84 16.25 -18.05 -3.68
C LEU A 84 14.87 -17.61 -4.16
N ALA A 85 13.96 -17.32 -3.24
CA ALA A 85 12.65 -16.78 -3.56
C ALA A 85 12.74 -15.45 -4.31
N GLY A 86 13.67 -14.57 -3.93
CA GLY A 86 13.91 -13.32 -4.66
C GLY A 86 14.44 -13.55 -6.07
N LEU A 87 15.38 -14.48 -6.26
CA LEU A 87 15.94 -14.80 -7.57
C LEU A 87 14.92 -15.36 -8.57
N PHE A 88 13.95 -16.15 -8.08
CA PHE A 88 12.88 -16.74 -8.88
C PHE A 88 11.53 -16.00 -8.76
N GLY A 89 11.52 -14.85 -8.08
CA GLY A 89 10.33 -14.04 -7.86
C GLY A 89 9.97 -13.17 -9.06
N SER A 90 8.86 -12.45 -8.98
CA SER A 90 8.37 -11.59 -10.08
C SER A 90 9.32 -10.43 -10.39
N SER A 91 9.97 -9.87 -9.38
CA SER A 91 11.05 -8.90 -9.55
C SER A 91 12.27 -9.27 -8.69
N PRO A 92 13.35 -9.81 -9.30
CA PRO A 92 14.57 -10.14 -8.57
C PRO A 92 15.28 -8.91 -7.99
N GLN A 93 15.27 -7.79 -8.71
CA GLN A 93 15.92 -6.55 -8.28
C GLN A 93 15.19 -5.92 -7.09
N ASN A 94 13.85 -5.81 -7.14
CA ASN A 94 13.05 -5.35 -6.01
C ASN A 94 13.18 -6.31 -4.82
N SER A 95 13.14 -7.63 -5.04
CA SER A 95 13.34 -8.60 -3.96
C SER A 95 14.70 -8.45 -3.28
N PHE A 96 15.75 -8.15 -4.06
CA PHE A 96 17.10 -8.03 -3.54
C PHE A 96 17.29 -6.76 -2.70
N TRP A 97 16.93 -5.60 -3.27
CA TRP A 97 17.15 -4.28 -2.67
C TRP A 97 16.06 -3.84 -1.71
N GLY A 98 14.83 -4.26 -1.98
CA GLY A 98 13.59 -3.76 -1.39
C GLY A 98 13.08 -2.49 -2.05
N ASN A 99 12.25 -1.75 -1.31
CA ASN A 99 11.68 -0.47 -1.72
C ASN A 99 11.84 0.58 -0.60
N TRP A 100 11.52 1.85 -0.88
CA TRP A 100 11.61 2.92 0.13
C TRP A 100 10.61 2.76 1.28
N GLU A 101 9.43 2.20 1.00
CA GLU A 101 8.34 2.03 1.99
C GLU A 101 8.74 1.14 3.17
N ARG A 102 9.59 0.13 2.93
CA ARG A 102 9.92 -0.91 3.92
C ARG A 102 11.41 -1.20 4.07
N MET A 103 12.21 -1.09 3.01
CA MET A 103 13.64 -1.43 3.01
C MET A 103 13.94 -2.88 3.46
N GLU A 104 13.02 -3.83 3.22
CA GLU A 104 13.06 -5.23 3.75
C GLU A 104 13.51 -6.30 2.73
N GLY A 105 14.26 -5.92 1.68
CA GLY A 105 14.79 -6.86 0.69
C GLY A 105 15.80 -7.88 1.25
N VAL A 106 16.24 -8.82 0.40
CA VAL A 106 17.26 -9.86 0.72
C VAL A 106 18.51 -9.27 1.36
N VAL A 107 18.94 -8.09 0.91
CA VAL A 107 20.07 -7.34 1.49
C VAL A 107 19.88 -7.15 2.99
N GLU A 108 18.69 -6.76 3.45
CA GLU A 108 18.40 -6.52 4.87
C GLU A 108 18.53 -7.81 5.70
N TYR A 109 18.02 -8.94 5.19
CA TYR A 109 18.15 -10.25 5.85
C TYR A 109 19.62 -10.68 6.02
N PHE A 110 20.50 -10.38 5.06
CA PHE A 110 21.94 -10.61 5.21
C PHE A 110 22.56 -9.78 6.32
N HIS A 111 22.15 -8.51 6.48
CA HIS A 111 22.65 -7.66 7.56
C HIS A 111 22.24 -8.20 8.93
N TRP A 112 21.02 -8.71 9.07
CA TRP A 112 20.58 -9.36 10.31
C TRP A 112 21.38 -10.63 10.63
N LEU A 113 21.76 -11.42 9.61
CA LEU A 113 22.62 -12.58 9.79
C LEU A 113 24.03 -12.16 10.25
N ILE A 114 24.60 -11.13 9.63
CA ILE A 114 25.90 -10.56 10.03
C ILE A 114 25.84 -10.02 11.46
N PHE A 115 24.77 -9.32 11.84
CA PHE A 115 24.55 -8.85 13.21
C PHE A 115 24.63 -10.00 14.22
N ILE A 116 23.90 -11.11 13.97
CA ILE A 116 23.92 -12.29 14.85
C ILE A 116 25.33 -12.87 14.93
N LEU A 117 26.01 -13.04 13.79
CA LEU A 117 27.36 -13.60 13.72
C LEU A 117 28.35 -12.76 14.54
N ILE A 118 28.35 -11.44 14.38
CA ILE A 118 29.23 -10.52 15.11
C ILE A 118 28.90 -10.52 16.60
N ALA A 119 27.62 -10.34 16.96
CA ALA A 119 27.19 -10.25 18.35
C ALA A 119 27.56 -11.51 19.14
N PHE A 120 27.24 -12.70 18.62
CA PHE A 120 27.55 -13.94 19.33
C PHE A 120 29.05 -14.30 19.33
N SER A 121 29.77 -14.00 18.23
CA SER A 121 31.19 -14.35 18.13
C SER A 121 32.08 -13.46 19.00
N VAL A 122 31.72 -12.18 19.16
CA VAL A 122 32.50 -11.20 19.94
C VAL A 122 32.09 -11.18 21.41
N LEU A 123 30.79 -11.27 21.72
CA LEU A 123 30.29 -11.21 23.10
C LEU A 123 30.34 -12.58 23.78
N LYS A 124 31.53 -12.97 24.25
CA LYS A 124 31.76 -14.29 24.87
C LYS A 124 31.32 -14.40 26.35
N THR A 125 31.07 -13.30 27.04
CA THR A 125 30.80 -13.30 28.50
C THR A 125 29.34 -12.99 28.84
N LYS A 126 28.81 -13.60 29.91
CA LYS A 126 27.46 -13.34 30.41
C LYS A 126 27.27 -11.86 30.78
N LEU A 127 28.31 -11.20 31.27
CA LEU A 127 28.28 -9.78 31.67
C LEU A 127 28.13 -8.86 30.46
N SER A 128 28.86 -9.10 29.36
CA SER A 128 28.74 -8.32 28.13
C SER A 128 27.31 -8.34 27.59
N TRP A 129 26.67 -9.52 27.58
CA TRP A 129 25.28 -9.66 27.16
C TRP A 129 24.30 -8.91 28.07
N ILE A 130 24.45 -9.01 29.40
CA ILE A 130 23.61 -8.23 30.32
C ILE A 130 23.73 -6.75 30.01
N ASN A 131 24.96 -6.25 29.86
CA ASN A 131 25.18 -4.82 29.64
C ASN A 131 24.52 -4.37 28.33
N LEU A 132 24.60 -5.19 27.28
CA LEU A 132 23.90 -4.92 26.03
C LEU A 132 22.36 -4.88 26.22
N TRP A 133 21.78 -5.85 26.92
CA TRP A 133 20.35 -5.84 27.25
C TRP A 133 19.94 -4.67 28.16
N LYS A 134 20.82 -4.21 29.06
CA LYS A 134 20.59 -3.01 29.88
C LYS A 134 20.54 -1.74 29.01
N VAL A 135 21.40 -1.64 27.99
CA VAL A 135 21.31 -0.57 26.98
C VAL A 135 19.97 -0.65 26.25
N ASN A 136 19.53 -1.86 25.86
CA ASN A 136 18.23 -2.05 25.21
C ASN A 136 17.05 -1.59 26.10
N THR A 137 17.06 -1.93 27.40
CA THR A 137 16.06 -1.42 28.36
C THR A 137 16.09 0.11 28.47
N PHE A 138 17.29 0.71 28.48
CA PHE A 138 17.45 2.15 28.55
C PHE A 138 16.91 2.85 27.30
N VAL A 139 17.16 2.33 26.10
CA VAL A 139 16.57 2.88 24.86
C VAL A 139 15.06 2.72 24.87
N GLY A 140 14.53 1.56 25.28
CA GLY A 140 13.09 1.37 25.42
C GLY A 140 12.44 2.32 26.43
N LEU A 141 13.13 2.68 27.52
CA LEU A 141 12.67 3.73 28.43
C LEU A 141 12.50 5.06 27.70
N ILE A 142 13.49 5.48 26.89
CA ILE A 142 13.40 6.74 26.14
C ILE A 142 12.20 6.69 25.18
N VAL A 143 12.05 5.62 24.41
CA VAL A 143 10.91 5.44 23.49
C VAL A 143 9.57 5.49 24.23
N ALA A 144 9.48 4.80 25.37
CA ALA A 144 8.27 4.77 26.19
C ALA A 144 7.95 6.14 26.79
N THR A 145 8.96 6.85 27.30
CA THR A 145 8.82 8.20 27.85
C THR A 145 8.39 9.22 26.80
N LEU A 146 8.95 9.15 25.58
CA LEU A 146 8.49 9.99 24.47
C LEU A 146 7.01 9.74 24.15
N GLY A 147 6.60 8.48 24.05
CA GLY A 147 5.19 8.15 23.84
C GLY A 147 4.28 8.51 25.04
N PHE A 148 4.81 8.51 26.26
CA PHE A 148 4.08 8.98 27.43
C PHE A 148 3.83 10.49 27.35
N PHE A 149 4.83 11.29 26.95
CA PHE A 149 4.65 12.72 26.76
C PHE A 149 3.71 13.04 25.60
N GLU A 150 3.79 12.29 24.50
CA GLU A 150 2.83 12.35 23.39
C GLU A 150 1.40 12.05 23.87
N SER A 151 1.22 11.05 24.74
CA SER A 151 -0.11 10.74 25.32
C SER A 151 -0.70 11.83 26.23
N LEU A 152 0.10 12.82 26.60
CA LEU A 152 -0.29 13.98 27.41
C LEU A 152 -0.36 15.26 26.57
N ASP A 153 -0.22 15.17 25.24
CA ASP A 153 -0.12 16.30 24.31
C ASP A 153 1.00 17.30 24.68
N LEU A 154 2.04 16.81 25.35
CA LEU A 154 3.17 17.64 25.78
C LEU A 154 4.22 17.73 24.69
N VAL A 155 4.17 18.82 23.92
CA VAL A 155 5.27 19.20 23.02
C VAL A 155 6.45 19.70 23.86
N ILE A 156 7.63 19.11 23.67
CA ILE A 156 8.86 19.53 24.36
C ILE A 156 9.71 20.37 23.38
N PRO A 157 9.61 21.72 23.39
CA PRO A 157 10.49 22.59 22.61
C PRO A 157 11.91 22.63 23.20
N LEU A 158 12.94 22.74 22.34
CA LEU A 158 14.34 22.63 22.76
C LEU A 158 14.99 23.97 23.18
N VAL A 159 15.95 23.86 24.11
CA VAL A 159 17.03 24.83 24.35
C VAL A 159 18.17 24.54 23.36
N GLY A 160 18.45 25.45 22.41
CA GLY A 160 19.63 25.40 21.54
C GLY A 160 19.41 25.26 20.03
N GLY A 161 18.18 25.45 19.52
CA GLY A 161 17.93 25.62 18.07
C GLY A 161 18.01 24.35 17.20
N LEU A 162 18.00 23.16 17.81
CA LEU A 162 17.83 21.89 17.11
C LEU A 162 16.47 21.30 17.49
N ASP A 163 15.61 21.09 16.51
CA ASP A 163 14.30 20.46 16.67
C ASP A 163 14.47 18.95 16.88
N ILE A 164 14.72 18.51 18.12
CA ILE A 164 15.04 17.09 18.37
C ILE A 164 13.78 16.19 18.28
N PHE A 165 12.57 16.70 18.56
CA PHE A 165 11.34 15.88 18.58
C PHE A 165 10.03 16.49 18.04
N PRO A 166 9.95 17.70 17.42
CA PRO A 166 8.65 18.27 17.06
C PRO A 166 7.91 17.43 16.03
N LEU A 167 8.57 16.73 15.10
CA LEU A 167 7.87 15.83 14.15
C LEU A 167 7.30 14.55 14.78
N VAL A 168 7.79 14.13 15.95
CA VAL A 168 7.39 12.87 16.60
C VAL A 168 6.31 13.09 17.66
N VAL A 169 6.21 14.31 18.18
CA VAL A 169 5.31 14.68 19.28
C VAL A 169 4.32 15.78 18.87
N ASN A 170 4.35 16.25 17.62
CA ASN A 170 3.35 17.19 17.11
C ASN A 170 2.10 16.42 16.63
N PRO A 171 0.93 16.59 17.28
CA PRO A 171 -0.31 15.97 16.85
C PRO A 171 -0.70 16.31 15.42
N GLU A 172 -0.36 17.51 14.93
CA GLU A 172 -0.66 17.96 13.56
C GLU A 172 0.18 17.24 12.48
N GLY A 173 1.29 16.60 12.88
CA GLY A 173 2.17 15.80 12.00
C GLY A 173 2.05 14.28 12.20
N SER A 174 1.20 13.82 13.12
CA SER A 174 0.97 12.40 13.40
C SER A 174 0.12 11.74 12.30
N TYR A 175 0.47 10.51 11.90
CA TYR A 175 -0.34 9.73 10.95
C TYR A 175 -1.74 9.40 11.50
N THR A 176 -1.88 9.36 12.83
CA THR A 176 -3.16 9.16 13.52
C THR A 176 -3.81 10.47 13.97
N GLY A 177 -3.27 11.63 13.57
CA GLY A 177 -3.80 12.95 13.95
C GLY A 177 -3.78 13.19 15.47
N GLY A 178 -2.88 12.53 16.20
CA GLY A 178 -2.78 12.61 17.66
C GLY A 178 -3.71 11.67 18.43
N GLU A 179 -4.59 10.91 17.76
CA GLU A 179 -5.53 10.02 18.46
C GLU A 179 -4.84 8.86 19.18
N ARG A 180 -3.68 8.42 18.69
CA ARG A 180 -2.95 7.26 19.21
C ARG A 180 -1.46 7.57 19.30
N VAL A 181 -0.82 7.01 20.31
CA VAL A 181 0.61 7.21 20.54
C VAL A 181 1.46 6.40 19.57
N GLU A 182 2.41 7.05 18.89
CA GLU A 182 3.30 6.45 17.89
C GLU A 182 4.78 6.48 18.30
N SER A 183 5.19 7.50 19.05
CA SER A 183 6.57 7.80 19.42
C SER A 183 7.51 7.75 18.20
N THR A 184 8.82 7.62 18.43
CA THR A 184 9.86 7.52 17.39
C THR A 184 9.75 6.27 16.50
N ILE A 185 8.82 5.36 16.82
CA ILE A 185 8.53 4.18 16.01
C ILE A 185 7.64 4.54 14.80
N GLY A 186 6.76 5.54 14.92
CA GLY A 186 5.91 6.03 13.82
C GLY A 186 4.72 5.13 13.48
N ASN A 187 4.35 4.21 14.38
CA ASN A 187 3.12 3.45 14.28
C ASN A 187 2.73 2.88 15.64
N PRO A 188 1.46 3.03 16.09
CA PRO A 188 1.07 2.60 17.43
C PRO A 188 1.17 1.09 17.65
N SER A 189 0.90 0.29 16.60
CA SER A 189 0.97 -1.17 16.71
C SER A 189 2.41 -1.67 16.81
N TYR A 190 3.32 -1.06 16.06
CA TYR A 190 4.74 -1.40 16.16
C TYR A 190 5.34 -0.96 17.49
N LEU A 191 4.97 0.23 17.97
CA LEU A 191 5.39 0.76 19.27
C LEU A 191 5.01 -0.19 20.41
N ALA A 192 3.73 -0.58 20.46
CA ALA A 192 3.21 -1.42 21.52
C ALA A 192 3.89 -2.80 21.58
N THR A 193 4.14 -3.42 20.42
CA THR A 193 4.83 -4.71 20.38
C THR A 193 6.31 -4.58 20.77
N TYR A 194 7.00 -3.55 20.27
CA TYR A 194 8.37 -3.25 20.67
C TYR A 194 8.49 -3.07 22.19
N LEU A 195 7.62 -2.23 22.78
CA LEU A 195 7.63 -1.97 24.22
C LEU A 195 7.21 -3.21 25.04
N SER A 196 6.30 -4.05 24.54
CA SER A 196 5.95 -5.31 25.19
C SER A 196 7.17 -6.22 25.32
N MET A 197 7.91 -6.41 24.23
CA MET A 197 9.15 -7.19 24.21
C MET A 197 10.20 -6.59 25.16
N VAL A 198 10.45 -5.28 25.08
CA VAL A 198 11.41 -4.61 25.98
C VAL A 198 10.98 -4.77 27.44
N THR A 199 9.70 -4.62 27.76
CA THR A 199 9.15 -4.76 29.11
C THR A 199 9.39 -6.16 29.67
N PHE A 200 9.09 -7.22 28.92
CA PHE A 200 9.37 -8.59 29.38
C PHE A 200 10.86 -8.84 29.61
N SER A 201 11.73 -8.35 28.73
CA SER A 201 13.19 -8.48 28.91
C SER A 201 13.71 -7.65 30.11
N SER A 202 13.14 -6.48 30.35
CA SER A 202 13.44 -5.60 31.48
C SER A 202 13.08 -6.28 32.81
N ILE A 203 11.85 -6.81 32.92
CA ILE A 203 11.39 -7.55 34.11
C ILE A 203 12.27 -8.78 34.34
N ALA A 204 12.69 -9.48 33.27
CA ALA A 204 13.60 -10.62 33.37
C ALA A 204 14.95 -10.21 33.98
N LEU A 205 15.52 -9.08 33.54
CA LEU A 205 16.77 -8.55 34.09
C LEU A 205 16.62 -8.07 35.53
N ILE A 206 15.51 -7.41 35.88
CA ILE A 206 15.21 -7.04 37.27
C ILE A 206 15.19 -8.28 38.14
N TYR A 207 14.42 -9.30 37.77
CA TYR A 207 14.34 -10.57 38.51
C TYR A 207 15.73 -11.18 38.74
N ARG A 208 16.60 -11.10 37.73
CA ARG A 208 17.97 -11.60 37.83
C ARG A 208 18.82 -10.81 38.85
N GLU A 209 18.70 -9.49 38.93
CA GLU A 209 19.44 -8.68 39.92
C GLU A 209 19.02 -9.00 41.37
N PHE A 210 17.74 -9.29 41.61
CA PHE A 210 17.23 -9.65 42.95
C PHE A 210 17.74 -11.00 43.48
N LYS A 211 18.31 -11.87 42.65
CA LYS A 211 18.87 -13.16 43.08
C LYS A 211 20.10 -13.06 43.99
N ILE A 212 20.57 -11.86 44.30
CA ILE A 212 21.66 -11.66 45.25
C ILE A 212 21.26 -12.08 46.68
N ASN A 213 19.95 -12.12 47.04
CA ASN A 213 19.51 -12.77 48.29
C ASN A 213 17.99 -13.05 48.33
N TYR A 214 17.57 -14.31 48.20
CA TYR A 214 16.14 -14.70 48.16
C TYR A 214 15.51 -14.95 49.54
N ARG A 215 16.31 -14.95 50.61
CA ARG A 215 15.86 -15.19 51.99
C ARG A 215 15.43 -13.91 52.72
N LEU A 216 15.68 -12.75 52.12
CA LEU A 216 15.34 -11.45 52.65
C LEU A 216 14.04 -10.95 51.98
N SER A 217 13.28 -10.12 52.69
CA SER A 217 12.17 -9.35 52.10
C SER A 217 12.68 -8.54 50.90
N ILE A 218 11.82 -8.28 49.90
CA ILE A 218 12.14 -7.49 48.69
C ILE A 218 12.86 -6.18 49.05
N PHE A 219 12.41 -5.50 50.11
CA PHE A 219 13.02 -4.26 50.59
C PHE A 219 14.46 -4.46 51.07
N ASN A 220 14.69 -5.50 51.88
CA ASN A 220 16.02 -5.83 52.41
C ASN A 220 16.96 -6.35 51.32
N THR A 221 16.43 -7.11 50.35
CA THR A 221 17.18 -7.54 49.16
C THR A 221 17.60 -6.34 48.33
N TYR A 222 16.68 -5.40 48.04
CA TYR A 222 17.01 -4.15 47.35
C TYR A 222 18.07 -3.34 48.10
N ALA A 223 17.92 -3.18 49.42
CA ALA A 223 18.90 -2.48 50.26
C ALA A 223 20.30 -3.13 50.20
N SER A 224 20.40 -4.44 49.99
CA SER A 224 21.67 -5.18 49.87
C SER A 224 22.34 -5.11 48.49
N LEU A 225 21.65 -4.62 47.46
CA LEU A 225 22.20 -4.53 46.10
C LEU A 225 23.35 -3.51 46.02
N LYS A 226 24.31 -3.77 45.12
CA LYS A 226 25.35 -2.79 44.74
C LYS A 226 24.68 -1.53 44.16
N LYS A 227 25.30 -0.36 44.35
CA LYS A 227 24.77 0.94 43.86
C LYS A 227 24.34 0.89 42.39
N SER A 228 25.18 0.34 41.51
CA SER A 228 24.87 0.18 40.09
C SER A 228 23.63 -0.68 39.80
N SER A 229 23.43 -1.76 40.56
CA SER A 229 22.27 -2.64 40.42
C SER A 229 21.01 -1.99 40.97
N LYS A 230 21.10 -1.25 42.09
CA LYS A 230 19.98 -0.45 42.63
C LYS A 230 19.48 0.56 41.61
N THR A 231 20.40 1.36 41.06
CA THR A 231 20.07 2.37 40.04
C THR A 231 19.41 1.72 38.83
N TYR A 232 19.95 0.60 38.34
CA TYR A 232 19.33 -0.12 37.21
C TYR A 232 17.92 -0.62 37.53
N VAL A 233 17.70 -1.26 38.69
CA VAL A 233 16.38 -1.79 39.08
C VAL A 233 15.32 -0.68 39.13
N VAL A 234 15.68 0.50 39.67
CA VAL A 234 14.78 1.66 39.70
C VAL A 234 14.46 2.14 38.29
N ILE A 235 15.49 2.36 37.45
CA ILE A 235 15.32 2.82 36.06
C ILE A 235 14.45 1.82 35.27
N ALA A 236 14.76 0.53 35.34
CA ALA A 236 14.05 -0.52 34.64
C ALA A 236 12.60 -0.70 35.15
N GLY A 237 12.38 -0.51 36.45
CA GLY A 237 11.03 -0.52 37.05
C GLY A 237 10.18 0.65 36.54
N ILE A 238 10.71 1.87 36.56
CA ILE A 238 10.06 3.06 36.00
C ILE A 238 9.80 2.86 34.50
N ALA A 239 10.79 2.36 33.76
CA ALA A 239 10.67 2.07 32.33
C ALA A 239 9.52 1.10 32.03
N SER A 240 9.38 0.05 32.84
CA SER A 240 8.32 -0.93 32.65
C SER A 240 6.93 -0.34 32.93
N LEU A 241 6.79 0.52 33.95
CA LEU A 241 5.53 1.19 34.26
C LEU A 241 5.12 2.18 33.17
N ILE A 242 6.06 3.03 32.71
CA ILE A 242 5.81 3.96 31.61
C ILE A 242 5.50 3.19 30.33
N SER A 243 6.24 2.11 30.04
CA SER A 243 5.97 1.27 28.86
C SER A 243 4.57 0.69 28.87
N ILE A 244 4.06 0.23 30.02
CA ILE A 244 2.69 -0.29 30.15
C ILE A 244 1.68 0.81 29.82
N TRP A 245 1.85 2.02 30.34
CA TRP A 245 0.99 3.16 29.99
C TRP A 245 1.02 3.42 28.48
N THR A 246 2.21 3.59 27.91
CA THR A 246 2.39 3.87 26.48
C THR A 246 1.79 2.76 25.58
N ILE A 247 1.90 1.49 25.98
CA ILE A 247 1.25 0.36 25.28
C ILE A 247 -0.27 0.51 25.30
N LEU A 248 -0.88 0.84 26.45
CA LEU A 248 -2.32 1.04 26.55
C LEU A 248 -2.77 2.25 25.71
N SER A 249 -2.04 3.37 25.79
CA SER A 249 -2.32 4.59 25.04
C SER A 249 -2.11 4.46 23.52
N SER A 250 -1.40 3.43 23.06
CA SER A 250 -1.28 3.13 21.63
C SER A 250 -2.57 2.55 21.02
N GLY A 251 -3.50 2.04 21.84
CA GLY A 251 -4.71 1.34 21.38
C GLY A 251 -4.45 0.07 20.53
N SER A 252 -3.25 -0.52 20.58
CA SER A 252 -2.89 -1.68 19.76
C SER A 252 -3.53 -3.00 20.25
N ARG A 253 -4.64 -3.39 19.62
CA ARG A 253 -5.36 -4.66 19.88
C ARG A 253 -4.46 -5.90 19.77
N ALA A 254 -3.67 -6.01 18.70
CA ALA A 254 -2.79 -7.17 18.47
C ALA A 254 -1.74 -7.34 19.58
N SER A 255 -1.18 -6.23 20.06
CA SER A 255 -0.18 -6.24 21.14
C SER A 255 -0.80 -6.65 22.48
N LEU A 256 -2.03 -6.21 22.77
CA LEU A 256 -2.78 -6.63 23.96
C LEU A 256 -3.07 -8.14 23.95
N ILE A 257 -3.44 -8.70 22.80
CA ILE A 257 -3.60 -10.16 22.62
C ILE A 257 -2.26 -10.87 22.86
N GLY A 258 -1.15 -10.32 22.35
CA GLY A 258 0.20 -10.84 22.60
C GLY A 258 0.59 -10.84 24.08
N ILE A 259 0.25 -9.79 24.83
CA ILE A 259 0.46 -9.71 26.28
C ILE A 259 -0.41 -10.72 27.01
N ALA A 260 -1.69 -10.85 26.64
CA ALA A 260 -2.61 -11.83 27.23
C ALA A 260 -2.10 -13.27 27.01
N ALA A 261 -1.68 -13.60 25.78
CA ALA A 261 -1.06 -14.90 25.45
C ALA A 261 0.22 -15.15 26.27
N SER A 262 1.01 -14.10 26.50
CA SER A 262 2.23 -14.16 27.31
C SER A 262 1.95 -14.41 28.79
N ILE A 263 0.93 -13.76 29.35
CA ILE A 263 0.46 -13.96 30.74
C ILE A 263 -0.08 -15.38 30.91
N LEU A 264 -0.83 -15.89 29.92
CA LEU A 264 -1.31 -17.27 29.92
C LEU A 264 -0.14 -18.26 29.90
N LEU A 265 0.85 -18.05 29.03
CA LEU A 265 2.03 -18.89 28.94
C LEU A 265 2.78 -18.96 30.29
N ILE A 266 3.12 -17.82 30.89
CA ILE A 266 3.87 -17.82 32.15
C ILE A 266 3.07 -18.44 33.29
N SER A 267 1.76 -18.23 33.35
CA SER A 267 0.86 -18.88 34.32
C SER A 267 0.87 -20.40 34.18
N ILE A 268 0.82 -20.92 32.94
CA ILE A 268 0.92 -22.36 32.65
C ILE A 268 2.29 -22.88 33.10
N MET A 269 3.37 -22.22 32.73
CA MET A 269 4.73 -22.65 33.07
C MET A 269 4.99 -22.64 34.57
N LEU A 270 4.56 -21.59 35.29
CA LEU A 270 4.63 -21.51 36.75
C LEU A 270 3.82 -22.63 37.41
N SER A 271 2.64 -22.95 36.89
CA SER A 271 1.79 -24.04 37.38
C SER A 271 2.47 -25.42 37.26
N ILE A 272 3.18 -25.65 36.15
CA ILE A 272 3.93 -26.88 35.88
C ILE A 272 5.14 -27.00 36.83
N VAL A 273 5.92 -25.92 36.95
CA VAL A 273 7.17 -25.94 37.72
C VAL A 273 6.91 -25.92 39.23
N TYR A 274 5.98 -25.06 39.69
CA TYR A 274 5.72 -24.76 41.10
C TYR A 274 4.30 -25.15 41.54
N LYS A 275 4.07 -26.46 41.74
CA LYS A 275 2.76 -27.02 42.13
C LYS A 275 2.09 -26.32 43.33
N LYS A 276 2.86 -25.81 44.31
CA LYS A 276 2.34 -25.15 45.52
C LYS A 276 1.63 -23.82 45.25
N ILE A 277 2.02 -23.09 44.21
CA ILE A 277 1.43 -21.78 43.85
C ILE A 277 0.38 -21.89 42.74
N ARG A 278 0.04 -23.11 42.31
CA ARG A 278 -0.89 -23.38 41.20
C ARG A 278 -2.26 -22.71 41.38
N LYS A 279 -2.75 -22.58 42.61
CA LYS A 279 -4.02 -21.89 42.90
C LYS A 279 -3.96 -20.38 42.62
N PHE A 280 -2.78 -19.78 42.76
CA PHE A 280 -2.56 -18.35 42.52
C PHE A 280 -2.26 -18.05 41.05
N THR A 281 -1.69 -19.01 40.31
CA THR A 281 -1.44 -18.88 38.86
C THR A 281 -2.72 -19.03 38.02
N LEU A 282 -3.83 -19.47 38.61
CA LEU A 282 -5.15 -19.49 37.96
C LEU A 282 -5.80 -18.10 37.89
N ALA A 283 -5.49 -17.18 38.81
CA ALA A 283 -6.15 -15.88 38.88
C ALA A 283 -5.95 -15.02 37.60
N PRO A 284 -4.75 -14.91 37.00
CA PRO A 284 -4.57 -14.19 35.73
C PRO A 284 -5.32 -14.85 34.56
N VAL A 285 -5.44 -16.18 34.57
CA VAL A 285 -6.18 -16.92 33.54
C VAL A 285 -7.68 -16.64 33.66
N THR A 286 -8.21 -16.69 34.89
CA THR A 286 -9.59 -16.31 35.17
C THR A 286 -9.88 -14.86 34.77
N LEU A 287 -8.94 -13.94 35.04
CA LEU A 287 -9.08 -12.54 34.64
C LEU A 287 -9.18 -12.39 33.12
N ILE A 288 -8.33 -13.07 32.34
CA ILE A 288 -8.41 -13.03 30.87
C ILE A 288 -9.74 -13.63 30.36
N ILE A 289 -10.18 -14.74 30.96
CA ILE A 289 -11.46 -15.38 30.62
C ILE A 289 -12.66 -14.44 30.90
N ILE A 290 -12.54 -13.53 31.87
CA ILE A 290 -13.57 -12.52 32.16
C ILE A 290 -13.44 -11.32 31.20
N LEU A 291 -12.23 -10.81 30.99
CA LEU A 291 -11.99 -9.60 30.21
C LEU A 291 -12.41 -9.73 28.75
N ILE A 292 -12.24 -10.89 28.13
CA ILE A 292 -12.61 -11.10 26.72
C ILE A 292 -14.13 -10.98 26.51
N PRO A 293 -15.01 -11.74 27.21
CA PRO A 293 -16.45 -11.54 27.15
C PRO A 293 -16.88 -10.14 27.55
N THR A 294 -16.25 -9.53 28.56
CA THR A 294 -16.56 -8.14 28.95
C THR A 294 -16.26 -7.15 27.81
N PHE A 295 -15.14 -7.31 27.10
CA PHE A 295 -14.82 -6.50 25.93
C PHE A 295 -15.88 -6.63 24.83
N PHE A 296 -16.29 -7.87 24.51
CA PHE A 296 -17.34 -8.10 23.53
C PHE A 296 -18.69 -7.53 23.99
N PHE A 297 -19.07 -7.74 25.25
CA PHE A 297 -20.30 -7.19 25.84
C PHE A 297 -20.34 -5.65 25.77
N ILE A 298 -19.24 -4.99 26.12
CA ILE A 298 -19.11 -3.53 26.02
C ILE A 298 -19.25 -3.10 24.55
N THR A 299 -18.53 -3.76 23.64
CA THR A 299 -18.59 -3.44 22.20
C THR A 299 -20.00 -3.63 21.64
N THR A 300 -20.69 -4.72 21.97
CA THR A 300 -22.09 -4.93 21.54
C THR A 300 -23.05 -3.93 22.16
N THR A 301 -22.79 -3.48 23.39
CA THR A 301 -23.59 -2.44 24.04
C THR A 301 -23.43 -1.10 23.32
N ILE A 302 -22.19 -0.77 22.92
CA ILE A 302 -21.90 0.42 22.11
C ILE A 302 -22.62 0.33 20.76
N GLU A 303 -22.58 -0.82 20.08
CA GLU A 303 -23.31 -1.00 18.81
C GLU A 303 -24.82 -0.82 18.97
N SER A 304 -25.40 -1.38 20.04
CA SER A 304 -26.82 -1.22 20.33
C SER A 304 -27.17 0.25 20.56
N GLN A 305 -26.43 0.94 21.43
CA GLN A 305 -26.65 2.36 21.70
C GLN A 305 -26.43 3.23 20.46
N ARG A 306 -25.51 2.84 19.59
CA ARG A 306 -25.22 3.51 18.33
C ARG A 306 -26.44 3.45 17.41
N GLU A 307 -27.06 2.29 17.29
CA GLU A 307 -28.24 2.10 16.45
C GLU A 307 -29.46 2.84 17.02
N ASP A 308 -29.67 2.77 18.33
CA ASP A 308 -30.73 3.53 19.01
C ASP A 308 -30.58 5.05 18.75
N LEU A 309 -29.35 5.57 18.91
CA LEU A 309 -29.03 6.98 18.66
C LEU A 309 -29.21 7.36 17.18
N ARG A 310 -28.80 6.48 16.26
CA ARG A 310 -28.99 6.68 14.82
C ARG A 310 -30.48 6.82 14.49
N ILE A 311 -31.32 5.91 14.98
CA ILE A 311 -32.78 5.95 14.75
C ILE A 311 -33.38 7.22 15.37
N GLU A 312 -32.99 7.57 16.59
CA GLU A 312 -33.47 8.77 17.29
C GLU A 312 -33.14 10.06 16.50
N VAL A 313 -31.91 10.19 16.00
CA VAL A 313 -31.46 11.38 15.27
C VAL A 313 -32.12 11.46 13.89
N LEU A 314 -32.14 10.36 13.13
CA LEU A 314 -32.61 10.37 11.75
C LEU A 314 -34.13 10.54 11.65
N SER A 315 -34.89 9.98 12.60
CA SER A 315 -36.35 10.17 12.65
C SER A 315 -36.80 11.63 12.84
N LYS A 316 -35.88 12.54 13.24
CA LYS A 316 -36.15 13.99 13.32
C LYS A 316 -36.13 14.67 11.95
N TYR A 317 -35.44 14.10 10.97
CA TYR A 317 -35.21 14.70 9.65
C TYR A 317 -35.92 13.95 8.52
N PHE A 318 -36.33 12.70 8.75
CA PHE A 318 -36.83 11.80 7.72
C PHE A 318 -37.90 10.85 8.29
N PRO A 319 -38.86 10.37 7.48
CA PRO A 319 -39.88 9.41 7.91
C PRO A 319 -39.30 8.04 8.29
N ILE A 320 -39.94 7.36 9.24
CA ILE A 320 -39.46 6.08 9.82
C ILE A 320 -39.39 4.96 8.76
N GLU A 321 -40.30 4.96 7.79
CA GLU A 321 -40.36 3.93 6.74
C GLU A 321 -39.07 3.88 5.88
N VAL A 322 -38.32 4.99 5.80
CA VAL A 322 -37.08 5.12 5.04
C VAL A 322 -35.90 4.34 5.65
N PHE A 323 -35.97 3.99 6.95
CA PHE A 323 -34.85 3.40 7.69
C PHE A 323 -35.04 1.94 8.10
N GLU A 324 -36.28 1.45 8.19
CA GLU A 324 -36.58 0.08 8.63
C GLU A 324 -36.18 -0.99 7.60
N GLU A 325 -36.13 -0.67 6.31
CA GLU A 325 -35.82 -1.65 5.25
C GLU A 325 -34.32 -1.91 5.02
N SER A 326 -33.41 -1.15 5.64
CA SER A 326 -31.96 -1.33 5.39
C SER A 326 -31.10 -1.02 6.63
N PRO A 327 -30.84 -2.01 7.51
CA PRO A 327 -29.95 -1.84 8.67
C PRO A 327 -28.54 -1.42 8.27
N ASN A 328 -28.09 -1.89 7.11
CA ASN A 328 -26.90 -1.42 6.42
C ASN A 328 -27.36 -0.77 5.11
N TRP A 329 -26.99 0.48 4.87
CA TRP A 329 -27.29 1.21 3.61
C TRP A 329 -26.83 0.47 2.33
N LYS A 330 -26.05 -0.61 2.50
CA LYS A 330 -25.59 -1.60 1.51
C LYS A 330 -26.69 -2.41 0.79
N GLY A 331 -27.97 -2.17 1.09
CA GLY A 331 -29.07 -2.96 0.54
C GLY A 331 -30.35 -2.19 0.24
N LEU A 332 -30.27 -0.92 -0.13
CA LEU A 332 -31.43 -0.26 -0.76
C LEU A 332 -31.67 -0.91 -2.12
N ASN A 333 -32.92 -1.33 -2.39
CA ASN A 333 -33.39 -1.58 -3.76
C ASN A 333 -33.32 -0.24 -4.51
N ALA A 334 -32.16 -0.02 -5.12
CA ALA A 334 -31.78 1.19 -5.82
C ALA A 334 -32.69 1.37 -7.03
N ASP A 335 -33.66 2.27 -6.91
CA ASP A 335 -33.90 3.34 -7.89
C ASP A 335 -35.03 4.26 -7.42
N LYS A 336 -36.06 3.73 -6.73
CA LYS A 336 -37.27 4.50 -6.39
C LYS A 336 -37.19 5.29 -5.08
N GLU A 337 -36.66 4.70 -4.01
CA GLU A 337 -36.53 5.37 -2.70
C GLU A 337 -35.29 6.27 -2.62
N ARG A 338 -34.27 5.94 -3.42
CA ARG A 338 -33.02 6.71 -3.49
C ARG A 338 -33.22 8.09 -4.13
N SER A 339 -34.14 8.22 -5.09
CA SER A 339 -34.46 9.52 -5.72
C SER A 339 -35.23 10.45 -4.77
N GLU A 340 -36.09 9.92 -3.90
CA GLU A 340 -36.81 10.73 -2.91
C GLU A 340 -35.85 11.29 -1.85
N ILE A 341 -34.96 10.47 -1.29
CA ILE A 341 -33.96 10.93 -0.30
C ILE A 341 -32.93 11.87 -0.95
N ALA A 342 -32.44 11.54 -2.15
CA ALA A 342 -31.49 12.39 -2.89
C ALA A 342 -32.08 13.77 -3.28
N SER A 343 -33.41 13.89 -3.38
CA SER A 343 -34.08 15.18 -3.58
C SER A 343 -34.16 16.04 -2.30
N ILE A 344 -34.10 15.42 -1.12
CA ILE A 344 -34.19 16.08 0.20
C ILE A 344 -32.81 16.53 0.70
N ILE A 345 -31.76 15.75 0.43
CA ILE A 345 -30.38 16.01 0.92
C ILE A 345 -29.85 17.40 0.55
N PRO A 346 -30.00 17.91 -0.70
CA PRO A 346 -29.57 19.26 -1.05
C PRO A 346 -30.38 20.37 -0.38
N GLY A 347 -31.58 20.07 0.13
CA GLY A 347 -32.45 21.03 0.83
C GLY A 347 -32.16 21.19 2.32
N LEU A 348 -31.33 20.31 2.90
CA LEU A 348 -30.91 20.40 4.30
C LEU A 348 -29.73 21.37 4.41
N SER A 349 -30.00 22.59 4.89
CA SER A 349 -28.98 23.65 5.13
C SER A 349 -27.77 23.16 5.94
N VAL A 350 -28.00 22.20 6.83
CA VAL A 350 -26.98 21.56 7.68
C VAL A 350 -25.93 20.78 6.88
N VAL A 351 -26.35 20.05 5.83
CA VAL A 351 -25.43 19.24 5.02
C VAL A 351 -24.56 20.14 4.16
N GLN A 352 -25.12 21.22 3.64
CA GLN A 352 -24.39 22.22 2.85
C GLN A 352 -23.31 22.90 3.69
N GLU A 353 -23.64 23.34 4.92
CA GLU A 353 -22.69 24.01 5.82
C GLU A 353 -21.45 23.15 6.10
N TYR A 354 -21.63 21.90 6.52
CA TYR A 354 -20.51 21.01 6.85
C TYR A 354 -19.72 20.57 5.61
N ASN A 355 -20.38 20.32 4.48
CA ASN A 355 -19.72 19.94 3.23
C ASN A 355 -18.84 21.08 2.68
N GLU A 356 -19.32 22.33 2.71
CA GLU A 356 -18.52 23.49 2.31
C GLU A 356 -17.29 23.68 3.21
N ILE A 357 -17.45 23.48 4.52
CA ILE A 357 -16.37 23.61 5.49
C ILE A 357 -15.31 22.53 5.27
N GLU A 358 -15.73 21.30 5.06
CA GLU A 358 -14.82 20.20 4.77
C GLU A 358 -14.05 20.45 3.46
N LYS A 359 -14.72 20.88 2.39
CA LYS A 359 -14.07 21.31 1.14
C LYS A 359 -13.07 22.45 1.37
N SER A 360 -13.42 23.43 2.20
CA SER A 360 -12.54 24.58 2.52
C SER A 360 -11.26 24.17 3.26
N SER A 361 -11.27 23.02 3.94
CA SER A 361 -10.11 22.51 4.66
C SER A 361 -9.05 21.91 3.73
N GLY A 362 -9.40 21.63 2.47
CA GLY A 362 -8.55 20.88 1.54
C GLY A 362 -8.34 19.41 1.93
N LYS A 363 -9.05 18.91 2.96
CA LYS A 363 -9.02 17.53 3.43
C LYS A 363 -10.43 16.94 3.43
N LEU A 364 -10.59 15.76 2.84
CA LEU A 364 -11.83 14.99 2.87
C LEU A 364 -11.78 13.95 3.99
N GLY A 365 -12.91 13.65 4.62
CA GLY A 365 -13.04 12.60 5.64
C GLY A 365 -12.58 13.03 7.03
N LEU A 366 -12.71 14.31 7.38
CA LEU A 366 -12.36 14.80 8.73
C LEU A 366 -13.21 14.10 9.81
N SER A 367 -12.62 13.86 10.99
CA SER A 367 -13.38 13.44 12.17
C SER A 367 -14.33 14.56 12.64
N MET A 368 -15.33 14.23 13.46
CA MET A 368 -16.25 15.24 14.01
C MET A 368 -15.50 16.37 14.73
N GLU A 369 -14.45 16.03 15.47
CA GLU A 369 -13.63 16.98 16.21
C GLU A 369 -12.77 17.82 15.28
N GLN A 370 -12.08 17.22 14.31
CA GLN A 370 -11.27 17.94 13.32
C GLN A 370 -12.09 18.90 12.46
N LEU A 371 -13.30 18.50 12.08
CA LEU A 371 -14.21 19.34 11.31
C LEU A 371 -14.60 20.59 12.12
N LEU A 372 -14.98 20.41 13.39
CA LEU A 372 -15.34 21.52 14.27
C LEU A 372 -14.13 22.38 14.65
N GLU A 373 -12.95 21.79 14.85
CA GLU A 373 -11.71 22.53 15.07
C GLU A 373 -11.37 23.42 13.88
N HIS A 374 -11.56 22.94 12.64
CA HIS A 374 -11.40 23.76 11.45
C HIS A 374 -12.41 24.92 11.41
N MET A 375 -13.65 24.70 11.88
CA MET A 375 -14.64 25.77 12.05
C MET A 375 -14.20 26.81 13.10
N VAL A 376 -13.57 26.36 14.19
CA VAL A 376 -12.98 27.26 15.20
C VAL A 376 -11.81 28.05 14.61
N LYS A 377 -10.88 27.37 13.92
CA LYS A 377 -9.71 27.99 13.27
C LYS A 377 -10.11 29.02 12.20
N THR A 378 -11.20 28.77 11.48
CA THR A 378 -11.75 29.70 10.48
C THR A 378 -12.67 30.79 11.06
N GLY A 379 -12.86 30.79 12.39
CA GLY A 379 -13.68 31.78 13.09
C GLY A 379 -15.19 31.64 12.88
N LYS A 380 -15.65 30.49 12.35
CA LYS A 380 -17.08 30.20 12.14
C LYS A 380 -17.82 29.88 13.44
N ILE A 381 -17.17 29.24 14.40
CA ILE A 381 -17.71 28.92 15.73
C ILE A 381 -16.69 29.20 16.83
N SER A 382 -17.14 29.34 18.07
CA SER A 382 -16.26 29.47 19.23
C SER A 382 -15.86 28.11 19.83
N GLU A 383 -14.74 28.06 20.58
CA GLU A 383 -14.30 26.84 21.27
C GLU A 383 -15.36 26.22 22.23
N PRO A 384 -16.10 27.04 23.01
CA PRO A 384 -17.22 26.52 23.82
C PRO A 384 -18.36 25.94 22.98
N GLU A 385 -18.60 26.52 21.80
CA GLU A 385 -19.63 26.09 20.87
C GLU A 385 -19.24 24.79 20.14
N MET A 386 -17.96 24.57 19.88
CA MET A 386 -17.45 23.28 19.39
C MET A 386 -17.84 22.14 20.35
N LYS A 387 -17.64 22.33 21.66
CA LYS A 387 -17.97 21.31 22.67
C LYS A 387 -19.47 21.04 22.79
N SER A 388 -20.33 21.99 22.43
CA SER A 388 -21.79 21.76 22.40
C SER A 388 -22.28 21.19 21.07
N ARG A 389 -21.56 21.43 19.97
CA ARG A 389 -21.90 20.91 18.63
C ARG A 389 -21.38 19.48 18.37
N ILE A 390 -20.35 19.03 19.10
CA ILE A 390 -19.89 17.64 19.01
C ILE A 390 -21.03 16.69 19.41
N CYS A 391 -21.30 15.66 18.61
CA CYS A 391 -22.46 14.78 18.77
C CYS A 391 -23.85 15.47 18.68
N SER A 392 -23.96 16.65 18.07
CA SER A 392 -25.26 17.25 17.76
C SER A 392 -26.01 16.46 16.69
N ASP A 393 -27.34 16.47 16.73
CA ASP A 393 -28.20 15.81 15.74
C ASP A 393 -27.81 16.20 14.31
N GLN A 394 -27.49 17.48 14.10
CA GLN A 394 -27.07 18.05 12.82
C GLN A 394 -25.77 17.41 12.29
N LEU A 395 -24.73 17.35 13.14
CA LEU A 395 -23.43 16.78 12.77
C LEU A 395 -23.53 15.26 12.58
N LEU A 396 -24.29 14.58 13.44
CA LEU A 396 -24.55 13.15 13.33
C LEU A 396 -25.28 12.80 12.04
N THR A 397 -26.27 13.60 11.64
CA THR A 397 -26.98 13.44 10.37
C THR A 397 -26.04 13.63 9.18
N TYR A 398 -25.15 14.63 9.22
CA TYR A 398 -24.14 14.83 8.18
C TYR A 398 -23.17 13.65 8.03
N PHE A 399 -22.63 13.14 9.14
CA PHE A 399 -21.73 11.98 9.12
C PHE A 399 -22.46 10.71 8.66
N TRP A 400 -23.72 10.51 9.08
CA TRP A 400 -24.54 9.43 8.57
C TRP A 400 -24.71 9.51 7.05
N LEU A 401 -25.15 10.66 6.53
CA LEU A 401 -25.41 10.90 5.10
C LEU A 401 -24.16 10.77 4.23
N THR A 402 -22.98 10.94 4.81
CA THR A 402 -21.68 10.77 4.15
C THR A 402 -21.06 9.39 4.38
N GLU A 403 -21.84 8.42 4.86
CA GLU A 403 -21.41 7.03 5.13
C GLU A 403 -20.25 6.91 6.14
N ARG A 404 -20.15 7.85 7.08
CA ARG A 404 -19.12 7.84 8.13
C ARG A 404 -19.68 7.36 9.46
N ASP A 405 -19.02 6.38 10.06
CA ASP A 405 -19.38 5.74 11.34
C ASP A 405 -19.09 6.64 12.58
N SER A 406 -19.79 7.76 12.74
CA SER A 406 -19.52 8.74 13.81
C SER A 406 -20.28 8.52 15.12
N PHE A 407 -21.35 7.73 15.10
CA PHE A 407 -22.29 7.65 16.24
C PHE A 407 -21.70 6.95 17.48
N ARG A 408 -20.68 6.08 17.32
CA ARG A 408 -20.12 5.30 18.44
C ARG A 408 -19.64 6.21 19.56
N GLU A 409 -18.90 7.26 19.24
CA GLU A 409 -18.33 8.21 20.20
C GLU A 409 -19.38 8.94 21.03
N CYS A 410 -20.59 9.07 20.48
CA CYS A 410 -21.69 9.81 21.07
C CYS A 410 -22.52 8.98 22.05
N THR A 411 -22.35 7.66 22.05
CA THR A 411 -23.01 6.73 22.98
C THR A 411 -22.57 6.99 24.43
N SER A 412 -23.47 6.74 25.39
CA SER A 412 -23.17 6.94 26.81
C SER A 412 -22.03 6.05 27.30
N THR A 413 -21.96 4.81 26.80
CA THR A 413 -20.89 3.87 27.12
C THR A 413 -19.53 4.36 26.58
N MET A 414 -19.46 4.83 25.33
CA MET A 414 -18.21 5.37 24.80
C MET A 414 -17.79 6.67 25.49
N LYS A 415 -18.73 7.58 25.80
CA LYS A 415 -18.41 8.78 26.58
C LYS A 415 -17.75 8.44 27.92
N PHE A 416 -18.23 7.39 28.59
CA PHE A 416 -17.59 6.88 29.81
C PHE A 416 -16.20 6.29 29.56
N ILE A 417 -16.03 5.46 28.54
CA ILE A 417 -14.73 4.83 28.22
C ILE A 417 -13.69 5.89 27.81
N SER A 418 -14.10 6.92 27.07
CA SER A 418 -13.23 8.02 26.65
C SER A 418 -12.68 8.85 27.81
N LEU A 419 -13.27 8.79 29.01
CA LEU A 419 -12.70 9.41 30.23
C LEU A 419 -11.33 8.82 30.61
N PHE A 420 -11.02 7.61 30.13
CA PHE A 420 -9.75 6.92 30.39
C PHE A 420 -8.69 7.21 29.31
N GLY A 421 -8.98 8.06 28.32
CA GLY A 421 -8.06 8.48 27.26
C GLY A 421 -8.31 7.80 25.91
N SER A 422 -7.94 8.50 24.83
CA SER A 422 -8.16 8.10 23.43
C SER A 422 -7.61 6.72 23.09
N GLY A 423 -6.41 6.39 23.57
CA GLY A 423 -5.81 5.08 23.33
C GLY A 423 -6.57 3.90 23.94
N ILE A 424 -7.22 4.10 25.10
CA ILE A 424 -8.05 3.08 25.76
C ILE A 424 -9.42 2.97 25.09
N SER A 425 -9.99 4.09 24.64
CA SER A 425 -11.29 4.08 23.95
C SER A 425 -11.20 3.63 22.49
N TYR A 426 -10.05 3.80 21.83
CA TYR A 426 -9.87 3.49 20.41
C TYR A 426 -10.22 2.04 20.01
N PRO A 427 -9.84 0.97 20.75
CA PRO A 427 -10.25 -0.40 20.44
C PRO A 427 -11.78 -0.60 20.42
N PHE A 428 -12.52 0.17 21.23
CA PHE A 428 -13.98 0.13 21.29
C PHE A 428 -14.61 1.00 20.20
N ARG A 429 -14.05 2.21 19.98
CA ARG A 429 -14.45 3.13 18.90
C ARG A 429 -14.33 2.48 17.53
N SER A 430 -13.18 1.88 17.23
CA SER A 430 -12.91 1.20 15.95
C SER A 430 -13.64 -0.15 15.81
N GLY A 431 -14.18 -0.71 16.89
CA GLY A 431 -14.84 -2.03 16.89
C GLY A 431 -13.88 -3.18 16.56
N PHE A 432 -14.42 -4.36 16.22
CA PHE A 432 -13.63 -5.52 15.81
C PHE A 432 -14.06 -5.96 14.40
N ASP A 433 -13.31 -5.51 13.38
CA ASP A 433 -13.50 -5.92 11.99
C ASP A 433 -12.22 -6.59 11.44
N ILE A 434 -12.39 -7.77 10.83
CA ILE A 434 -11.33 -8.53 10.13
C ILE A 434 -11.40 -8.27 8.61
N GLY A 435 -12.47 -7.64 8.11
CA GLY A 435 -12.87 -7.58 6.70
C GLY A 435 -11.75 -7.31 5.71
N GLU A 436 -11.02 -6.20 5.89
CA GLU A 436 -9.95 -5.82 4.95
C GLU A 436 -8.72 -6.74 5.02
N ARG A 437 -8.41 -7.30 6.19
CA ARG A 437 -7.31 -8.27 6.34
C ARG A 437 -7.68 -9.64 5.77
N GLY A 438 -8.97 -9.99 5.80
CA GLY A 438 -9.48 -11.22 5.18
C GLY A 438 -9.15 -11.28 3.69
N PHE A 439 -9.22 -10.13 2.99
CA PHE A 439 -8.77 -10.02 1.61
C PHE A 439 -7.27 -10.31 1.48
N ALA A 440 -6.42 -9.60 2.23
CA ALA A 440 -4.96 -9.79 2.17
C ALA A 440 -4.54 -11.24 2.46
N TRP A 441 -5.22 -11.91 3.39
CA TRP A 441 -5.01 -13.33 3.69
C TRP A 441 -5.44 -14.25 2.55
N SER A 442 -6.58 -13.96 1.92
CA SER A 442 -7.06 -14.70 0.75
C SER A 442 -6.09 -14.53 -0.44
N ALA A 443 -5.63 -13.30 -0.71
CA ALA A 443 -4.65 -13.02 -1.75
C ALA A 443 -3.32 -13.73 -1.49
N ALA A 444 -2.83 -13.72 -0.24
CA ALA A 444 -1.63 -14.45 0.15
C ALA A 444 -1.78 -15.97 -0.07
N TRP A 445 -2.93 -16.54 0.31
CA TRP A 445 -3.21 -17.95 0.12
C TRP A 445 -3.26 -18.34 -1.36
N LYS A 446 -4.00 -17.58 -2.19
CA LYS A 446 -4.07 -17.80 -3.63
C LYS A 446 -2.68 -17.66 -4.28
N GLY A 447 -1.91 -16.66 -3.89
CA GLY A 447 -0.54 -16.48 -4.39
C GLY A 447 0.40 -17.63 -4.04
N PHE A 448 0.25 -18.22 -2.84
CA PHE A 448 0.97 -19.46 -2.49
C PHE A 448 0.53 -20.65 -3.35
N VAL A 449 -0.76 -20.80 -3.62
CA VAL A 449 -1.27 -21.88 -4.49
C VAL A 449 -0.75 -21.72 -5.92
N ASP A 450 -0.69 -20.49 -6.45
CA ASP A 450 -0.14 -20.20 -7.77
C ASP A 450 1.38 -20.46 -7.85
N ASN A 451 2.13 -20.15 -6.78
CA ASN A 451 3.59 -20.27 -6.73
C ASN A 451 4.10 -21.01 -5.48
N PRO A 452 3.89 -22.34 -5.36
CA PRO A 452 4.02 -23.04 -4.09
C PRO A 452 5.47 -23.27 -3.62
N ILE A 453 6.45 -23.29 -4.53
CA ILE A 453 7.83 -23.65 -4.16
C ILE A 453 8.61 -22.43 -3.64
N PHE A 454 8.71 -21.39 -4.47
CA PHE A 454 9.49 -20.19 -4.19
C PHE A 454 8.63 -18.95 -3.91
N GLY A 455 7.31 -19.01 -4.10
CA GLY A 455 6.46 -17.82 -4.01
C GLY A 455 6.78 -16.80 -5.11
N ILE A 456 6.28 -15.58 -4.92
CA ILE A 456 6.51 -14.45 -5.84
C ILE A 456 7.75 -13.61 -5.51
N GLY A 457 8.54 -14.02 -4.52
CA GLY A 457 9.70 -13.27 -4.02
C GLY A 457 9.35 -12.25 -2.93
N PRO A 458 10.29 -11.94 -2.01
CA PRO A 458 10.16 -10.84 -1.06
C PRO A 458 9.82 -9.51 -1.73
N GLU A 459 9.12 -8.62 -1.03
CA GLU A 459 8.77 -7.26 -1.48
C GLU A 459 7.78 -7.16 -2.66
N ASN A 460 7.41 -8.28 -3.31
CA ASN A 460 6.51 -8.29 -4.46
C ASN A 460 5.03 -8.54 -4.12
N PHE A 461 4.66 -8.55 -2.84
CA PHE A 461 3.29 -8.83 -2.41
C PHE A 461 2.20 -7.92 -3.04
N PRO A 462 2.46 -6.63 -3.35
CA PRO A 462 1.50 -5.81 -4.11
C PRO A 462 0.99 -6.47 -5.39
N VAL A 463 1.80 -7.29 -6.08
CA VAL A 463 1.36 -8.01 -7.30
C VAL A 463 0.16 -8.91 -7.00
N LEU A 464 0.14 -9.59 -5.85
CA LEU A 464 -0.99 -10.44 -5.45
C LEU A 464 -2.21 -9.63 -5.02
N HIS A 465 -1.99 -8.46 -4.43
CA HIS A 465 -3.08 -7.54 -4.09
C HIS A 465 -3.88 -7.22 -5.36
N TYR A 466 -3.22 -6.64 -6.37
CA TYR A 466 -3.89 -6.25 -7.62
C TYR A 466 -4.44 -7.44 -8.41
N LYS A 467 -3.73 -8.57 -8.48
CA LYS A 467 -4.18 -9.76 -9.23
C LYS A 467 -5.51 -10.32 -8.74
N TYR A 468 -5.80 -10.22 -7.45
CA TYR A 468 -6.97 -10.87 -6.85
C TYR A 468 -8.04 -9.91 -6.34
N ILE A 469 -7.94 -8.60 -6.63
CA ILE A 469 -9.03 -7.64 -6.39
C ILE A 469 -10.33 -8.18 -7.01
N ASN A 470 -11.45 -7.92 -6.34
CA ASN A 470 -12.77 -8.33 -6.82
C ASN A 470 -13.76 -7.18 -6.69
N LEU A 471 -14.13 -6.61 -7.84
CA LEU A 471 -15.12 -5.55 -7.99
C LEU A 471 -16.47 -5.89 -7.31
N ASN A 472 -16.93 -7.14 -7.37
CA ASN A 472 -18.24 -7.51 -6.83
C ASN A 472 -18.30 -7.56 -5.29
N ASN A 473 -17.20 -7.26 -4.61
CA ASN A 473 -17.16 -7.18 -3.16
C ASN A 473 -16.85 -5.75 -2.76
N GLU A 474 -17.85 -5.01 -2.24
CA GLU A 474 -17.69 -3.63 -1.77
C GLU A 474 -16.59 -3.46 -0.72
N ASN A 475 -16.25 -4.53 0.02
CA ASN A 475 -15.13 -4.52 0.98
C ASN A 475 -13.75 -4.67 0.31
N MET A 476 -13.70 -4.85 -1.01
CA MET A 476 -12.52 -5.07 -1.86
C MET A 476 -12.42 -4.04 -3.01
N ALA A 477 -13.20 -2.96 -2.98
CA ALA A 477 -13.07 -1.86 -3.95
C ALA A 477 -11.75 -1.09 -3.76
N ASP A 478 -11.19 -0.61 -4.87
CA ASP A 478 -9.87 0.00 -5.05
C ASP A 478 -9.59 1.30 -4.26
N ASP A 479 -10.61 1.91 -3.66
CA ASP A 479 -10.47 3.08 -2.77
C ASP A 479 -9.97 2.71 -1.36
N LYS A 480 -9.64 1.43 -1.13
CA LYS A 480 -9.12 0.90 0.14
C LYS A 480 -7.59 0.77 0.11
N PRO A 481 -6.91 0.72 1.28
CA PRO A 481 -5.45 0.77 1.33
C PRO A 481 -4.80 -0.31 0.47
N HIS A 482 -3.94 0.11 -0.45
CA HIS A 482 -3.06 -0.79 -1.19
C HIS A 482 -2.30 -1.68 -0.19
N PHE A 483 -2.48 -3.01 -0.30
CA PHE A 483 -1.81 -3.93 0.62
C PHE A 483 -0.42 -4.28 0.10
N ASP A 484 0.58 -3.69 0.74
CA ASP A 484 1.99 -4.05 0.56
C ASP A 484 2.35 -5.37 1.26
N ARG A 485 1.52 -5.85 2.20
CA ARG A 485 1.73 -7.08 2.99
C ARG A 485 0.44 -7.82 3.30
N ALA A 486 0.59 -9.12 3.58
CA ALA A 486 -0.51 -9.97 4.03
C ALA A 486 -0.98 -9.67 5.46
N HIS A 487 -0.25 -8.85 6.25
CA HIS A 487 -0.55 -8.61 7.67
C HIS A 487 -0.68 -9.91 8.50
N ASN A 488 0.04 -10.95 8.07
CA ASN A 488 0.24 -12.21 8.76
C ASN A 488 1.54 -12.78 8.23
N ARG A 489 2.57 -12.86 9.07
CA ARG A 489 3.93 -13.22 8.66
C ARG A 489 4.02 -14.62 8.07
N VAL A 490 3.21 -15.57 8.56
CA VAL A 490 3.21 -16.95 8.05
C VAL A 490 2.61 -16.99 6.65
N LEU A 491 1.43 -16.41 6.47
CA LEU A 491 0.80 -16.34 5.14
C LEU A 491 1.64 -15.51 4.17
N HIS A 492 2.25 -14.43 4.64
CA HIS A 492 3.14 -13.61 3.83
C HIS A 492 4.34 -14.42 3.33
N ILE A 493 5.04 -15.14 4.21
CA ILE A 493 6.19 -15.97 3.81
C ILE A 493 5.77 -17.13 2.90
N MET A 494 4.59 -17.71 3.09
CA MET A 494 4.06 -18.69 2.14
C MET A 494 3.87 -18.07 0.74
N ALA A 495 3.27 -16.88 0.67
CA ALA A 495 3.04 -16.20 -0.60
C ALA A 495 4.34 -15.73 -1.28
N THR A 496 5.31 -15.21 -0.52
CA THR A 496 6.53 -14.58 -1.05
C THR A 496 7.75 -15.49 -1.10
N SER A 497 7.75 -16.61 -0.38
CA SER A 497 8.89 -17.54 -0.33
C SER A 497 8.50 -19.01 -0.43
N GLY A 498 7.22 -19.28 -0.69
CA GLY A 498 6.69 -20.63 -0.86
C GLY A 498 6.87 -21.52 0.37
N ILE A 499 6.76 -22.83 0.12
CA ILE A 499 6.85 -23.85 1.15
C ILE A 499 8.26 -23.92 1.78
N ILE A 500 9.30 -23.60 1.01
CA ILE A 500 10.69 -23.60 1.50
C ILE A 500 10.86 -22.48 2.54
N GLY A 501 10.39 -21.27 2.25
CA GLY A 501 10.37 -20.17 3.19
C GLY A 501 9.58 -20.48 4.46
N PHE A 502 8.38 -21.07 4.30
CA PHE A 502 7.52 -21.47 5.40
C PHE A 502 8.20 -22.48 6.33
N ILE A 503 8.74 -23.57 5.78
CA ILE A 503 9.43 -24.61 6.57
C ILE A 503 10.63 -23.99 7.31
N ALA A 504 11.42 -23.14 6.65
CA ALA A 504 12.55 -22.47 7.26
C ALA A 504 12.13 -21.58 8.45
N LEU A 505 11.08 -20.76 8.27
CA LEU A 505 10.56 -19.89 9.32
C LEU A 505 10.01 -20.69 10.51
N ILE A 506 9.15 -21.67 10.26
CA ILE A 506 8.50 -22.46 11.32
C ILE A 506 9.52 -23.31 12.06
N SER A 507 10.44 -23.96 11.37
CA SER A 507 11.53 -24.73 12.00
C SER A 507 12.37 -23.83 12.90
N PHE A 508 12.68 -22.62 12.45
CA PHE A 508 13.41 -21.63 13.22
C PHE A 508 12.66 -21.20 14.48
N TRP A 509 11.37 -20.86 14.38
CA TRP A 509 10.55 -20.46 15.53
C TRP A 509 10.33 -21.59 16.53
N ILE A 510 10.06 -22.81 16.06
CA ILE A 510 9.92 -24.00 16.90
C ILE A 510 11.22 -24.23 17.69
N TYR A 511 12.37 -24.13 17.03
CA TYR A 511 13.66 -24.34 17.69
C TYR A 511 13.93 -23.30 18.79
N ILE A 512 13.62 -22.02 18.55
CA ILE A 512 13.68 -20.96 19.59
C ILE A 512 12.78 -21.34 20.78
N GLY A 513 11.53 -21.72 20.51
CA GLY A 513 10.57 -22.15 21.53
C GLY A 513 11.07 -23.35 22.35
N ILE A 514 11.67 -24.34 21.72
CA ILE A 514 12.28 -25.51 22.38
C ILE A 514 13.42 -25.07 23.31
N LEU A 515 14.35 -24.22 22.84
CA LEU A 515 15.49 -23.76 23.62
C LEU A 515 15.06 -23.00 24.89
N ILE A 516 14.07 -22.11 24.75
CA ILE A 516 13.51 -21.36 25.88
C ILE A 516 12.79 -22.30 26.85
N THR A 517 11.89 -23.14 26.34
CA THR A 517 11.06 -24.04 27.15
C THR A 517 11.92 -25.02 27.96
N LYS A 518 12.96 -25.60 27.34
CA LYS A 518 13.89 -26.53 28.01
C LYS A 518 14.60 -25.89 29.21
N ARG A 519 14.81 -24.57 29.21
CA ARG A 519 15.45 -23.84 30.32
C ARG A 519 14.43 -23.30 31.31
N ALA A 520 13.29 -22.81 30.83
CA ALA A 520 12.21 -22.30 31.65
C ALA A 520 11.54 -23.37 32.51
N LEU A 521 11.51 -24.64 32.07
CA LEU A 521 11.00 -25.76 32.87
C LEU A 521 12.02 -26.34 33.86
N ARG A 522 13.27 -25.84 33.88
CA ARG A 522 14.25 -26.25 34.89
C ARG A 522 13.84 -25.73 36.27
N ARG A 523 14.21 -26.46 37.32
CA ARG A 523 14.07 -26.01 38.72
C ARG A 523 15.36 -25.37 39.21
N ASP A 524 15.98 -24.54 38.38
CA ASP A 524 17.11 -23.70 38.77
C ASP A 524 16.62 -22.28 39.08
N SER A 525 17.52 -21.42 39.56
CA SER A 525 17.15 -20.05 39.88
C SER A 525 16.78 -19.25 38.63
N GLU A 526 17.31 -19.58 37.44
CA GLU A 526 17.17 -18.85 36.17
C GLU A 526 15.90 -19.18 35.39
N ASN A 527 15.09 -20.12 35.86
CA ASN A 527 13.88 -20.55 35.18
C ASN A 527 12.87 -19.42 34.90
N ILE A 528 12.59 -18.53 35.85
CA ILE A 528 11.66 -17.39 35.68
C ILE A 528 12.22 -16.38 34.66
N PHE A 529 13.54 -16.18 34.63
CA PHE A 529 14.18 -15.36 33.59
C PHE A 529 13.88 -15.92 32.19
N TRP A 530 13.98 -17.25 32.03
CA TRP A 530 13.64 -17.91 30.77
C TRP A 530 12.14 -17.92 30.46
N MET A 531 11.26 -18.03 31.47
CA MET A 531 9.81 -17.89 31.27
C MET A 531 9.46 -16.50 30.72
N LEU A 532 10.07 -15.44 31.25
CA LEU A 532 9.86 -14.06 30.78
C LEU A 532 10.44 -13.82 29.37
N LEU A 533 11.56 -14.45 29.01
CA LEU A 533 12.01 -14.48 27.60
C LEU A 533 11.07 -15.31 26.70
N GLY A 534 10.35 -16.28 27.25
CA GLY A 534 9.24 -16.95 26.57
C GLY A 534 8.08 -16.02 26.29
N CYS A 535 7.69 -15.19 27.26
CA CYS A 535 6.69 -14.12 27.07
C CYS A 535 7.11 -13.13 25.99
N PHE A 536 8.37 -12.68 26.01
CA PHE A 536 8.95 -11.85 24.95
C PHE A 536 8.73 -12.49 23.57
N PHE A 537 9.07 -13.78 23.41
CA PHE A 537 8.99 -14.47 22.13
C PHE A 537 7.54 -14.69 21.69
N ILE A 538 6.65 -15.08 22.61
CA ILE A 538 5.21 -15.23 22.32
C ILE A 538 4.58 -13.90 21.92
N SER A 539 4.91 -12.81 22.60
CA SER A 539 4.43 -11.48 22.21
C SER A 539 4.77 -11.15 20.75
N TYR A 540 5.99 -11.48 20.31
CA TYR A 540 6.41 -11.32 18.91
C TYR A 540 5.65 -12.24 17.95
N VAL A 541 5.53 -13.54 18.28
CA VAL A 541 4.85 -14.52 17.43
C VAL A 541 3.38 -14.16 17.25
N THR A 542 2.68 -13.81 18.34
CA THR A 542 1.28 -13.40 18.29
C THR A 542 1.10 -12.14 17.46
N PHE A 543 1.92 -11.10 17.67
CA PHE A 543 1.89 -9.90 16.84
C PHE A 543 2.08 -10.24 15.36
N SER A 544 3.02 -11.14 15.05
CA SER A 544 3.34 -11.57 13.69
C SER A 544 2.19 -12.34 13.00
N MET A 545 1.16 -12.79 13.72
CA MET A 545 -0.04 -13.40 13.10
C MET A 545 -1.03 -12.37 12.56
N PHE A 546 -0.96 -11.13 13.06
CA PHE A 546 -1.91 -10.06 12.75
C PHE A 546 -1.25 -8.83 12.12
N ASN A 547 0.07 -8.85 12.00
CA ASN A 547 0.87 -7.77 11.44
C ASN A 547 2.24 -8.32 10.99
N PHE A 548 3.13 -7.43 10.55
CA PHE A 548 4.52 -7.71 10.19
C PHE A 548 5.46 -6.85 11.03
N ALA A 549 6.70 -7.32 11.22
CA ALA A 549 7.69 -6.64 12.04
C ALA A 549 8.45 -5.60 11.20
N VAL A 550 8.73 -4.43 11.78
CA VAL A 550 9.66 -3.44 11.21
C VAL A 550 11.05 -3.60 11.83
N SER A 551 12.06 -2.90 11.30
CA SER A 551 13.46 -2.99 11.74
C SER A 551 13.67 -2.89 13.27
N SER A 552 12.94 -2.01 13.96
CA SER A 552 13.00 -1.89 15.43
C SER A 552 12.53 -3.15 16.17
N ILE A 553 11.51 -3.84 15.66
CA ILE A 553 10.99 -5.11 16.21
C ILE A 553 11.91 -6.26 15.81
N PHE A 554 12.35 -6.29 14.56
CA PHE A 554 13.32 -7.26 14.05
C PHE A 554 14.61 -7.26 14.88
N LEU A 555 15.13 -6.07 15.24
CA LEU A 555 16.29 -5.95 16.11
C LEU A 555 16.10 -6.68 17.45
N GLN A 556 14.92 -6.59 18.05
CA GLN A 556 14.65 -7.24 19.33
C GLN A 556 14.71 -8.77 19.21
N ILE A 557 14.08 -9.34 18.18
CA ILE A 557 14.12 -10.78 17.95
C ILE A 557 15.54 -11.24 17.56
N MET A 558 16.27 -10.48 16.74
CA MET A 558 17.67 -10.79 16.38
C MET A 558 18.61 -10.73 17.59
N LEU A 559 18.38 -9.81 18.53
CA LEU A 559 19.11 -9.75 19.79
C LEU A 559 18.84 -10.99 20.67
N LEU A 560 17.58 -11.42 20.74
CA LEU A 560 17.20 -12.66 21.43
C LEU A 560 17.87 -13.89 20.78
N ILE A 561 17.87 -13.98 19.45
CA ILE A 561 18.49 -15.07 18.69
C ILE A 561 19.99 -15.14 18.99
N ALA A 562 20.71 -14.02 18.85
CA ALA A 562 22.14 -13.97 19.11
C ALA A 562 22.48 -14.33 20.58
N PHE A 563 21.65 -13.89 21.53
CA PHE A 563 21.78 -14.27 22.94
C PHE A 563 21.54 -15.77 23.16
N LEU A 564 20.49 -16.33 22.55
CA LEU A 564 20.17 -17.76 22.62
C LEU A 564 21.31 -18.62 22.05
N THR A 565 21.85 -18.24 20.89
CA THR A 565 23.03 -18.90 20.31
C THR A 565 24.20 -18.91 21.28
N ARG A 566 24.55 -17.76 21.90
CA ARG A 566 25.66 -17.73 22.87
C ARG A 566 25.38 -18.60 24.09
N THR A 567 24.13 -18.65 24.56
CA THR A 567 23.78 -19.46 25.73
C THR A 567 23.80 -20.97 25.46
N GLU A 568 23.61 -21.39 24.22
CA GLU A 568 23.73 -22.80 23.80
C GLU A 568 25.19 -23.25 23.83
N GLN A 569 26.10 -22.42 23.29
CA GLN A 569 27.54 -22.67 23.31
C GLN A 569 28.19 -22.49 24.70
N GLY A 570 27.47 -21.86 25.64
CA GLY A 570 27.96 -21.53 26.98
C GLY A 570 28.73 -20.20 27.02
N PHE A 571 29.04 -19.71 28.22
CA PHE A 571 29.85 -18.50 28.39
C PHE A 571 31.28 -18.90 28.78
N GLY A 572 32.29 -18.30 28.14
CA GLY A 572 33.68 -18.61 28.46
C GLY A 572 34.03 -18.23 29.91
N LYS A 573 34.86 -19.04 30.59
CA LYS A 573 35.45 -18.66 31.89
C LYS A 573 36.36 -17.44 31.70
N LYS A 574 36.37 -16.54 32.68
CA LYS A 574 37.17 -15.30 32.63
C LYS A 574 38.68 -15.59 32.59
N ASP A 575 39.10 -16.74 33.14
CA ASP A 575 40.51 -17.10 33.33
C ASP A 575 41.09 -17.98 32.19
N GLU A 576 40.26 -18.60 31.33
CA GLU A 576 40.71 -19.31 30.11
C GLU A 576 40.92 -18.35 28.92
N LEU A 577 40.94 -17.04 29.17
CA LEU A 577 41.36 -16.02 28.21
C LEU A 577 42.88 -15.81 28.22
N GLU A 578 43.60 -16.42 29.17
CA GLU A 578 45.05 -16.51 29.11
C GLU A 578 45.49 -17.49 28.04
N ILE A 579 46.16 -16.90 27.08
CA ILE A 579 46.76 -17.42 25.86
C ILE A 579 47.51 -18.73 26.12
N ASN A 580 46.95 -19.87 25.72
CA ASN A 580 47.76 -21.02 25.34
C ASN A 580 48.47 -20.67 24.03
N VAL A 581 49.60 -19.95 24.12
CA VAL A 581 50.52 -19.74 23.00
C VAL A 581 51.18 -21.07 22.74
N THR A 582 50.64 -21.87 21.83
CA THR A 582 51.50 -22.75 21.05
C THR A 582 52.52 -21.84 20.35
N LYS A 583 53.82 -22.13 20.49
CA LYS A 583 54.89 -21.33 19.84
C LYS A 583 54.67 -21.35 18.32
N GLU A 584 54.05 -20.30 17.80
CA GLU A 584 53.86 -20.04 16.37
C GLU A 584 55.26 -19.94 15.71
N THR A 585 55.47 -20.60 14.58
CA THR A 585 56.77 -20.51 13.86
C THR A 585 56.97 -19.09 13.31
N LYS A 586 58.22 -18.68 13.05
CA LYS A 586 58.51 -17.35 12.47
C LYS A 586 57.80 -17.13 11.13
N GLU A 587 57.69 -18.19 10.33
CA GLU A 587 56.99 -18.16 9.04
C GLU A 587 55.48 -17.98 9.21
N GLN A 588 54.84 -18.76 10.10
CA GLN A 588 53.42 -18.59 10.43
C GLN A 588 53.12 -17.19 10.99
N ALA A 589 54.01 -16.67 11.86
CA ALA A 589 53.88 -15.31 12.39
C ALA A 589 53.98 -14.27 11.27
N PHE A 590 54.96 -14.39 10.36
CA PHE A 590 55.13 -13.48 9.23
C PHE A 590 53.94 -13.50 8.26
N VAL A 591 53.44 -14.68 7.89
CA VAL A 591 52.26 -14.83 7.01
C VAL A 591 51.05 -14.17 7.65
N LYS A 592 50.78 -14.46 8.94
CA LYS A 592 49.65 -13.88 9.66
C LYS A 592 49.80 -12.36 9.84
N ASP A 593 51.00 -11.84 10.05
CA ASP A 593 51.24 -10.39 10.13
C ASP A 593 51.00 -9.72 8.78
N SER A 594 51.48 -10.35 7.71
CA SER A 594 51.25 -9.87 6.33
C SER A 594 49.76 -9.85 6.00
N MET A 595 49.02 -10.92 6.32
CA MET A 595 47.57 -10.98 6.15
C MET A 595 46.85 -9.90 6.95
N VAL A 596 47.25 -9.66 8.20
CA VAL A 596 46.66 -8.62 9.06
C VAL A 596 46.92 -7.22 8.49
N ILE A 597 48.12 -6.94 7.98
CA ILE A 597 48.45 -5.65 7.36
C ILE A 597 47.60 -5.44 6.10
N VAL A 598 47.53 -6.45 5.22
CA VAL A 598 46.72 -6.40 4.00
C VAL A 598 45.24 -6.19 4.34
N ALA A 599 44.70 -6.96 5.30
CA ALA A 599 43.32 -6.84 5.76
C ALA A 599 43.03 -5.44 6.35
N ALA A 600 43.95 -4.88 7.13
CA ALA A 600 43.79 -3.56 7.74
C ALA A 600 43.86 -2.38 6.75
N ILE A 601 44.33 -2.60 5.52
CA ILE A 601 44.33 -1.60 4.44
C ILE A 601 43.12 -1.81 3.53
N ILE A 602 42.91 -3.04 3.04
CA ILE A 602 41.88 -3.34 2.03
C ILE A 602 40.48 -3.26 2.63
N ILE A 603 40.23 -3.85 3.80
CA ILE A 603 38.88 -3.96 4.36
C ILE A 603 38.29 -2.57 4.67
N PRO A 604 39.02 -1.61 5.27
CA PRO A 604 38.48 -0.26 5.45
C PRO A 604 38.15 0.45 4.14
N ILE A 605 38.98 0.32 3.11
CA ILE A 605 38.72 0.92 1.79
C ILE A 605 37.42 0.35 1.21
N VAL A 606 37.28 -0.99 1.19
CA VAL A 606 36.06 -1.66 0.72
C VAL A 606 34.85 -1.22 1.56
N THR A 607 35.02 -1.09 2.88
CA THR A 607 33.94 -0.65 3.78
C THR A 607 33.50 0.77 3.48
N ILE A 608 34.42 1.69 3.21
CA ILE A 608 34.09 3.08 2.82
C ILE A 608 33.32 3.09 1.49
N LEU A 609 33.74 2.28 0.51
CA LEU A 609 33.04 2.15 -0.76
C LEU A 609 31.63 1.58 -0.58
N VAL A 610 31.48 0.57 0.29
CA VAL A 610 30.17 -0.02 0.62
C VAL A 610 29.28 0.98 1.36
N ILE A 611 29.78 1.68 2.39
CA ILE A 611 29.00 2.73 3.09
C ILE A 611 28.61 3.85 2.12
N ARG A 612 29.51 4.29 1.24
CA ARG A 612 29.17 5.29 0.22
C ARG A 612 28.04 4.78 -0.68
N SER A 613 28.14 3.55 -1.18
CA SER A 613 27.23 3.01 -2.20
C SER A 613 25.88 2.54 -1.64
N TYR A 614 25.85 2.02 -0.41
CA TYR A 614 24.67 1.39 0.21
C TYR A 614 24.05 2.21 1.35
N VAL A 615 24.69 3.32 1.76
CA VAL A 615 24.18 4.21 2.81
C VAL A 615 24.12 5.65 2.35
N ALA A 616 25.24 6.26 1.97
CA ALA A 616 25.29 7.69 1.67
C ALA A 616 24.51 8.05 0.40
N ILE A 617 24.72 7.34 -0.71
CA ILE A 617 23.99 7.58 -1.97
C ILE A 617 22.48 7.32 -1.79
N PRO A 618 22.02 6.17 -1.24
CA PRO A 618 20.59 5.96 -0.98
C PRO A 618 19.97 7.01 -0.07
N PHE A 619 20.67 7.46 0.97
CA PHE A 619 20.18 8.52 1.85
C PHE A 619 19.94 9.83 1.08
N GLN A 620 20.88 10.23 0.23
CA GLN A 620 20.71 11.43 -0.60
C GLN A 620 19.59 11.27 -1.63
N ALA A 621 19.46 10.10 -2.25
CA ALA A 621 18.35 9.82 -3.16
C ALA A 621 17.00 9.95 -2.43
N ALA A 622 16.84 9.31 -1.27
CA ALA A 622 15.62 9.36 -0.49
C ALA A 622 15.18 10.77 -0.06
N LYS A 623 16.12 11.73 0.07
CA LYS A 623 15.79 13.12 0.40
C LYS A 623 15.14 13.90 -0.74
N VAL A 624 15.41 13.50 -1.97
CA VAL A 624 14.97 14.21 -3.17
C VAL A 624 13.99 13.41 -4.02
N THR A 625 13.70 12.16 -3.62
CA THR A 625 12.60 11.38 -4.18
C THR A 625 11.27 12.08 -3.88
N PRO A 626 10.37 12.24 -4.87
CA PRO A 626 9.02 12.75 -4.63
C PRO A 626 8.25 11.91 -3.60
N PRO A 627 7.33 12.51 -2.82
CA PRO A 627 6.88 13.90 -2.89
C PRO A 627 7.77 14.90 -2.12
N LEU A 628 8.85 14.45 -1.47
CA LEU A 628 9.72 15.32 -0.65
C LEU A 628 10.65 16.19 -1.48
N GLY A 629 11.13 15.67 -2.62
CA GLY A 629 11.73 16.53 -3.63
C GLY A 629 10.68 17.52 -4.10
N SER A 630 10.95 18.82 -3.99
CA SER A 630 10.19 19.88 -4.65
C SER A 630 10.94 20.30 -5.93
N PRO A 631 11.03 19.42 -6.95
CA PRO A 631 11.80 19.71 -8.14
C PRO A 631 11.18 20.90 -8.87
N THR A 632 12.04 21.77 -9.40
CA THR A 632 11.61 22.95 -10.18
C THR A 632 11.20 22.57 -11.59
N SER A 633 11.59 21.37 -12.07
CA SER A 633 11.27 20.85 -13.39
C SER A 633 11.14 19.32 -13.38
N LEU A 634 10.49 18.75 -14.40
CA LEU A 634 10.40 17.29 -14.57
C LEU A 634 11.77 16.64 -14.83
N ILE A 635 12.71 17.34 -15.46
CA ILE A 635 14.08 16.86 -15.68
C ILE A 635 14.80 16.73 -14.34
N GLU A 636 14.70 17.75 -13.49
CA GLU A 636 15.25 17.68 -12.13
C GLU A 636 14.59 16.55 -11.32
N ALA A 637 13.28 16.34 -11.48
CA ALA A 637 12.58 15.22 -10.87
C ALA A 637 13.15 13.87 -11.34
N GLN A 638 13.35 13.70 -12.65
CA GLN A 638 13.94 12.51 -13.27
C GLN A 638 15.37 12.26 -12.79
N GLU A 639 16.21 13.29 -12.74
CA GLU A 639 17.58 13.18 -12.23
C GLU A 639 17.59 12.79 -10.75
N ASN A 640 16.70 13.38 -9.95
CA ASN A 640 16.56 13.10 -8.53
C ASN A 640 16.16 11.65 -8.26
N ILE A 641 15.15 11.11 -8.96
CA ILE A 641 14.74 9.72 -8.79
C ILE A 641 15.83 8.74 -9.24
N ASN A 642 16.59 9.07 -10.28
CA ASN A 642 17.61 8.20 -10.85
C ASN A 642 18.96 8.28 -10.10
N LYS A 643 19.09 9.12 -9.05
CA LYS A 643 20.29 9.15 -8.17
C LYS A 643 20.62 7.79 -7.55
N PHE A 644 19.61 6.96 -7.32
CA PHE A 644 19.78 5.58 -6.90
C PHE A 644 18.78 4.67 -7.60
N GLU A 645 19.11 4.33 -8.84
CA GLU A 645 18.31 3.49 -9.74
C GLU A 645 17.78 2.18 -9.13
N PRO A 646 18.49 1.47 -8.24
CA PRO A 646 17.95 0.24 -7.66
C PRO A 646 16.66 0.40 -6.84
N LEU A 647 16.35 1.60 -6.35
CA LEU A 647 15.14 1.90 -5.56
C LEU A 647 14.28 3.00 -6.20
N SER A 648 14.52 3.35 -7.46
CA SER A 648 13.86 4.52 -8.07
C SER A 648 12.42 4.26 -8.50
N ASN A 649 11.94 3.02 -8.53
CA ASN A 649 10.59 2.68 -9.00
C ASN A 649 9.45 3.33 -8.21
N TYR A 650 9.57 3.45 -6.88
CA TYR A 650 8.61 4.22 -6.10
C TYR A 650 8.59 5.70 -6.55
N GLY A 651 9.77 6.31 -6.73
CA GLY A 651 9.87 7.67 -7.25
C GLY A 651 9.31 7.83 -8.67
N ARG A 652 9.41 6.79 -9.51
CA ARG A 652 8.79 6.76 -10.85
C ARG A 652 7.27 6.74 -10.77
N GLN A 653 6.70 5.98 -9.85
CA GLN A 653 5.24 5.96 -9.64
C GLN A 653 4.74 7.35 -9.23
N GLU A 654 5.42 7.99 -8.27
CA GLU A 654 5.11 9.36 -7.85
C GLU A 654 5.29 10.38 -8.99
N LEU A 655 6.32 10.22 -9.82
CA LEU A 655 6.54 11.05 -11.00
C LEU A 655 5.37 10.93 -11.99
N MET A 656 4.89 9.72 -12.27
CA MET A 656 3.72 9.52 -13.14
C MET A 656 2.46 10.17 -12.57
N TYR A 657 2.28 10.13 -11.24
CA TYR A 657 1.17 10.81 -10.59
C TYR A 657 1.27 12.34 -10.73
N ILE A 658 2.45 12.91 -10.51
CA ILE A 658 2.71 14.35 -10.69
C ILE A 658 2.46 14.76 -12.14
N VAL A 659 2.99 14.01 -13.10
CA VAL A 659 2.78 14.26 -14.53
C VAL A 659 1.30 14.21 -14.86
N ARG A 660 0.60 13.15 -14.47
CA ARG A 660 -0.84 13.01 -14.72
C ARG A 660 -1.66 14.18 -14.18
N ARG A 661 -1.30 14.68 -12.99
CA ARG A 661 -2.01 15.79 -12.33
C ARG A 661 -1.73 17.15 -13.00
N ASP A 662 -0.47 17.42 -13.35
CA ASP A 662 -0.02 18.77 -13.70
C ASP A 662 0.24 18.98 -15.21
N MET A 663 0.18 17.92 -16.03
CA MET A 663 0.53 17.94 -17.45
C MET A 663 -0.26 18.98 -18.26
N GLU A 664 -1.57 19.05 -18.11
CA GLU A 664 -2.40 20.01 -18.87
C GLU A 664 -1.98 21.44 -18.59
N LYS A 665 -1.71 21.75 -17.32
CA LYS A 665 -1.19 23.06 -16.91
C LYS A 665 0.19 23.32 -17.51
N MET A 666 1.09 22.34 -17.49
CA MET A 666 2.44 22.47 -18.06
C MET A 666 2.38 22.75 -19.57
N LEU A 667 1.55 22.00 -20.30
CA LEU A 667 1.38 22.16 -21.74
C LEU A 667 0.65 23.46 -22.10
N GLY A 668 -0.34 23.87 -21.32
CA GLY A 668 -1.02 25.15 -21.46
C GLY A 668 -0.06 26.33 -21.30
N MET A 669 0.75 26.35 -20.24
CA MET A 669 1.78 27.38 -20.03
C MET A 669 2.83 27.37 -21.15
N ALA A 670 3.23 26.19 -21.65
CA ALA A 670 4.16 26.08 -22.76
C ALA A 670 3.55 26.60 -24.07
N SER A 671 2.24 26.41 -24.28
CA SER A 671 1.51 26.97 -25.41
C SER A 671 1.47 28.49 -25.36
N GLU A 672 1.21 29.09 -24.19
CA GLU A 672 1.25 30.55 -24.01
C GLU A 672 2.65 31.15 -24.29
N ALA A 673 3.70 30.35 -24.11
CA ALA A 673 5.08 30.75 -24.33
C ALA A 673 5.64 30.35 -25.72
N ASP A 674 4.80 29.90 -26.66
CA ASP A 674 5.18 29.41 -28.01
C ASP A 674 6.19 28.23 -28.00
N LYS A 675 6.16 27.39 -26.95
CA LYS A 675 7.08 26.25 -26.74
C LYS A 675 6.38 24.90 -26.60
N PHE A 676 5.13 24.80 -27.04
CA PHE A 676 4.31 23.59 -26.90
C PHE A 676 5.01 22.33 -27.43
N ALA A 677 5.53 22.37 -28.67
CA ALA A 677 6.15 21.20 -29.31
C ALA A 677 7.38 20.66 -28.56
N GLU A 678 8.21 21.55 -28.00
CA GLU A 678 9.39 21.20 -27.20
C GLU A 678 8.97 20.57 -25.87
N ALA A 679 8.01 21.19 -25.17
CA ALA A 679 7.50 20.70 -23.90
C ALA A 679 6.80 19.34 -24.06
N TYR A 680 5.99 19.20 -25.10
CA TYR A 680 5.30 17.96 -25.44
C TYR A 680 6.29 16.82 -25.73
N THR A 681 7.26 17.05 -26.63
CA THR A 681 8.26 16.04 -27.00
C THR A 681 9.09 15.60 -25.80
N SER A 682 9.49 16.56 -24.95
CA SER A 682 10.24 16.29 -23.73
C SER A 682 9.44 15.46 -22.73
N LEU A 683 8.14 15.76 -22.59
CA LEU A 683 7.25 15.05 -21.70
C LEU A 683 7.02 13.61 -22.14
N VAL A 684 6.68 13.39 -23.41
CA VAL A 684 6.50 12.05 -23.99
C VAL A 684 7.77 11.23 -23.86
N GLY A 685 8.93 11.82 -24.18
CA GLY A 685 10.23 11.16 -24.06
C GLY A 685 10.56 10.75 -22.61
N LEU A 686 10.27 11.63 -21.65
CA LEU A 686 10.47 11.34 -20.22
C LEU A 686 9.54 10.24 -19.72
N VAL A 687 8.25 10.28 -20.07
CA VAL A 687 7.27 9.26 -19.67
C VAL A 687 7.64 7.91 -20.27
N SER A 688 8.01 7.88 -21.56
CA SER A 688 8.45 6.67 -22.25
C SER A 688 9.68 6.05 -21.60
N GLU A 689 10.71 6.85 -21.34
CA GLU A 689 11.97 6.35 -20.77
C GLU A 689 11.79 5.86 -19.32
N GLU A 690 11.08 6.61 -18.48
CA GLU A 690 10.86 6.20 -17.09
C GLU A 690 9.89 5.01 -16.98
N TYR A 691 8.91 4.89 -17.88
CA TYR A 691 8.08 3.70 -17.97
C TYR A 691 8.93 2.48 -18.35
N ARG A 692 9.76 2.59 -19.40
CA ARG A 692 10.66 1.52 -19.87
C ARG A 692 11.58 1.02 -18.76
N LYS A 693 12.23 1.94 -18.03
CA LYS A 693 13.07 1.59 -16.87
C LYS A 693 12.27 0.98 -15.73
N GLY A 694 11.05 1.47 -15.50
CA GLY A 694 10.17 0.96 -14.46
C GLY A 694 9.84 -0.53 -14.65
N ILE A 695 9.41 -0.89 -15.86
CA ILE A 695 9.02 -2.27 -16.20
C ILE A 695 10.23 -3.22 -16.37
N GLU A 696 11.43 -2.69 -16.63
CA GLU A 696 12.66 -3.50 -16.62
C GLU A 696 12.95 -4.07 -15.22
N VAL A 697 12.62 -3.29 -14.18
CA VAL A 697 12.83 -3.67 -12.78
C VAL A 697 11.62 -4.41 -12.22
N GLU A 698 10.40 -3.91 -12.44
CA GLU A 698 9.16 -4.48 -11.91
C GLU A 698 8.08 -4.64 -13.01
N PRO A 699 8.19 -5.68 -13.85
CA PRO A 699 7.34 -5.85 -15.04
C PRO A 699 5.87 -6.17 -14.75
N ASP A 700 5.56 -6.60 -13.52
CA ASP A 700 4.21 -6.96 -13.10
C ASP A 700 3.64 -5.98 -12.05
N HIS A 701 4.30 -4.83 -11.83
CA HIS A 701 3.84 -3.86 -10.84
C HIS A 701 2.78 -2.93 -11.41
N PHE A 702 1.53 -3.20 -11.06
CA PHE A 702 0.33 -2.51 -11.53
C PHE A 702 0.45 -0.98 -11.64
N ASN A 703 0.87 -0.29 -10.57
CA ASN A 703 0.92 1.18 -10.56
C ASN A 703 1.85 1.80 -11.62
N ILE A 704 2.91 1.11 -12.02
CA ILE A 704 3.83 1.60 -13.06
C ILE A 704 3.11 1.62 -14.41
N HIS A 705 2.39 0.53 -14.72
CA HIS A 705 1.58 0.42 -15.93
C HIS A 705 0.40 1.40 -15.89
N PHE A 706 -0.31 1.47 -14.77
CA PHE A 706 -1.48 2.33 -14.63
C PHE A 706 -1.12 3.82 -14.76
N GLY A 707 -0.04 4.24 -14.08
CA GLY A 707 0.46 5.61 -14.17
C GLY A 707 0.81 6.00 -15.61
N ALA A 708 1.57 5.16 -16.32
CA ALA A 708 1.95 5.41 -17.70
C ALA A 708 0.75 5.41 -18.66
N ALA A 709 -0.13 4.39 -18.57
CA ALA A 709 -1.33 4.30 -19.40
C ALA A 709 -2.26 5.49 -19.20
N SER A 710 -2.41 5.96 -17.96
CA SER A 710 -3.20 7.16 -17.66
C SER A 710 -2.64 8.39 -18.34
N VAL A 711 -1.31 8.60 -18.28
CA VAL A 711 -0.66 9.74 -18.94
C VAL A 711 -0.79 9.65 -20.46
N TYR A 712 -0.55 8.49 -21.07
CA TYR A 712 -0.71 8.31 -22.52
C TYR A 712 -2.15 8.48 -23.00
N THR A 713 -3.12 7.99 -22.23
CA THR A 713 -4.56 8.22 -22.49
C THR A 713 -4.86 9.72 -22.53
N SER A 714 -4.33 10.51 -21.60
CA SER A 714 -4.49 11.97 -21.61
C SER A 714 -3.72 12.66 -22.75
N LEU A 715 -2.55 12.14 -23.15
CA LEU A 715 -1.78 12.67 -24.27
C LEU A 715 -2.40 12.38 -25.64
N ALA A 716 -3.31 11.40 -25.73
CA ALA A 716 -4.04 11.06 -26.95
C ALA A 716 -4.88 12.23 -27.49
N ALA A 717 -5.25 13.19 -26.64
CA ALA A 717 -5.92 14.43 -27.05
C ALA A 717 -5.07 15.31 -27.98
N TYR A 718 -3.73 15.15 -27.98
CA TYR A 718 -2.80 15.94 -28.78
C TYR A 718 -2.19 15.17 -29.95
N ASP A 719 -1.96 13.87 -29.79
CA ASP A 719 -1.47 12.97 -30.86
C ASP A 719 -2.08 11.57 -30.66
N ALA A 720 -2.83 11.13 -31.66
CA ALA A 720 -3.54 9.86 -31.67
C ALA A 720 -2.62 8.64 -31.50
N ASN A 721 -1.33 8.72 -31.87
CA ASN A 721 -0.38 7.62 -31.69
C ASN A 721 -0.20 7.21 -30.22
N ASN A 722 -0.46 8.13 -29.27
CA ASN A 722 -0.39 7.79 -27.83
C ASN A 722 -1.52 6.86 -27.40
N LEU A 723 -2.64 6.84 -28.15
CA LEU A 723 -3.75 5.95 -27.87
C LEU A 723 -3.34 4.49 -28.08
N ASP A 724 -2.59 4.18 -29.14
CA ASP A 724 -2.07 2.83 -29.40
C ASP A 724 -1.13 2.36 -28.29
N VAL A 725 -0.29 3.28 -27.78
CA VAL A 725 0.59 3.00 -26.63
C VAL A 725 -0.23 2.72 -25.37
N ALA A 726 -1.26 3.53 -25.11
CA ALA A 726 -2.16 3.36 -23.97
C ALA A 726 -2.91 2.02 -24.05
N ILE A 727 -3.43 1.64 -25.22
CA ILE A 727 -4.09 0.35 -25.47
C ILE A 727 -3.15 -0.82 -25.20
N ASN A 728 -1.90 -0.74 -25.67
CA ASN A 728 -0.93 -1.81 -25.44
C ASN A 728 -0.62 -1.99 -23.94
N ILE A 729 -0.48 -0.89 -23.20
CA ILE A 729 -0.28 -0.95 -21.74
C ILE A 729 -1.56 -1.43 -21.03
N LEU A 730 -2.74 -1.03 -21.50
CA LEU A 730 -4.03 -1.49 -20.98
C LEU A 730 -4.16 -3.02 -21.08
N ASN A 731 -3.78 -3.62 -22.21
CA ASN A 731 -3.79 -5.08 -22.36
C ASN A 731 -2.97 -5.78 -21.26
N LYS A 732 -1.82 -5.19 -20.87
CA LYS A 732 -1.03 -5.69 -19.74
C LYS A 732 -1.72 -5.45 -18.39
N LEU A 733 -2.39 -4.31 -18.20
CA LEU A 733 -3.18 -4.05 -16.99
C LEU A 733 -4.34 -5.03 -16.82
N GLU A 734 -4.98 -5.45 -17.91
CA GLU A 734 -6.02 -6.48 -17.89
C GLU A 734 -5.49 -7.85 -17.47
N GLU A 735 -4.26 -8.19 -17.87
CA GLU A 735 -3.59 -9.41 -17.41
C GLU A 735 -3.28 -9.33 -15.90
N LEU A 736 -2.74 -8.19 -15.47
CA LEU A 736 -2.27 -7.99 -14.10
C LEU A 736 -3.40 -7.80 -13.09
N SER A 737 -4.46 -7.08 -13.45
CA SER A 737 -5.61 -6.80 -12.61
C SER A 737 -6.88 -6.62 -13.44
N PRO A 738 -7.51 -7.74 -13.87
CA PRO A 738 -8.71 -7.70 -14.71
C PRO A 738 -9.94 -7.12 -13.99
N ASN A 739 -9.93 -7.15 -12.65
CA ASN A 739 -11.04 -6.76 -11.80
C ASN A 739 -10.64 -5.58 -10.88
N SER A 740 -9.89 -4.61 -11.41
CA SER A 740 -9.57 -3.35 -10.73
C SER A 740 -10.46 -2.21 -11.25
N ILE A 741 -10.77 -1.24 -10.39
CA ILE A 741 -11.50 -0.05 -10.77
C ILE A 741 -10.66 0.78 -11.74
N GLN A 742 -9.35 0.88 -11.50
CA GLN A 742 -8.48 1.68 -12.36
C GLN A 742 -8.29 1.05 -13.75
N THR A 743 -8.24 -0.28 -13.85
CA THR A 743 -8.28 -0.96 -15.16
C THR A 743 -9.59 -0.66 -15.89
N LEU A 744 -10.72 -0.75 -15.19
CA LEU A 744 -12.04 -0.46 -15.74
C LEU A 744 -12.16 1.01 -16.19
N GLU A 745 -11.62 1.94 -15.41
CA GLU A 745 -11.57 3.36 -15.74
C GLU A 745 -10.84 3.60 -17.07
N LEU A 746 -9.64 3.03 -17.23
CA LEU A 746 -8.87 3.17 -18.47
C LEU A 746 -9.60 2.56 -19.68
N LYS A 747 -10.27 1.41 -19.50
CA LYS A 747 -11.11 0.82 -20.56
C LYS A 747 -12.19 1.78 -21.02
N ILE A 748 -12.90 2.40 -20.07
CA ILE A 748 -13.96 3.36 -20.37
C ILE A 748 -13.39 4.57 -21.12
N ARG A 749 -12.32 5.17 -20.59
CA ARG A 749 -11.69 6.35 -21.21
C ARG A 749 -11.23 6.05 -22.64
N ILE A 750 -10.57 4.91 -22.86
CA ILE A 750 -10.09 4.51 -24.18
C ILE A 750 -11.28 4.25 -25.12
N ALA A 751 -12.32 3.53 -24.69
CA ALA A 751 -13.51 3.29 -25.51
C ALA A 751 -14.23 4.60 -25.89
N LEU A 752 -14.30 5.57 -24.97
CA LEU A 752 -14.83 6.90 -25.25
C LEU A 752 -13.96 7.68 -26.26
N LEU A 753 -12.63 7.67 -26.10
CA LEU A 753 -11.70 8.29 -27.05
C LEU A 753 -11.75 7.66 -28.45
N MET A 754 -12.04 6.36 -28.52
CA MET A 754 -12.25 5.64 -29.79
C MET A 754 -13.65 5.87 -30.39
N ASN A 755 -14.52 6.64 -29.72
CA ASN A 755 -15.91 6.84 -30.10
C ASN A 755 -16.68 5.53 -30.29
N ASP A 756 -16.45 4.56 -29.39
CA ASP A 756 -17.06 3.22 -29.41
C ASP A 756 -18.10 3.07 -28.29
N PRO A 757 -19.35 3.55 -28.51
CA PRO A 757 -20.40 3.50 -27.49
C PRO A 757 -20.86 2.06 -27.20
N ILE A 758 -20.66 1.11 -28.11
CA ILE A 758 -21.06 -0.30 -27.94
C ILE A 758 -20.23 -0.94 -26.83
N ASN A 759 -18.93 -0.68 -26.81
CA ASN A 759 -18.04 -1.16 -25.76
C ASN A 759 -18.06 -0.27 -24.52
N ALA A 760 -18.20 1.05 -24.66
CA ALA A 760 -18.20 1.97 -23.52
C ALA A 760 -19.42 1.78 -22.59
N GLU A 761 -20.63 1.64 -23.14
CA GLU A 761 -21.87 1.56 -22.35
C GLU A 761 -21.87 0.41 -21.31
N PRO A 762 -21.60 -0.86 -21.66
CA PRO A 762 -21.60 -1.95 -20.67
C PRO A 762 -20.49 -1.78 -19.61
N LEU A 763 -19.36 -1.16 -19.97
CA LEU A 763 -18.29 -0.85 -19.03
C LEU A 763 -18.71 0.24 -18.05
N ILE A 764 -19.37 1.30 -18.53
CA ILE A 764 -19.93 2.37 -17.69
C ILE A 764 -21.02 1.81 -16.76
N GLN A 765 -21.88 0.91 -17.24
CA GLN A 765 -22.90 0.27 -16.39
C GLN A 765 -22.26 -0.61 -15.31
N THR A 766 -21.21 -1.35 -15.66
CA THR A 766 -20.43 -2.11 -14.69
C THR A 766 -19.83 -1.16 -13.66
N TRP A 767 -19.16 -0.09 -14.10
CA TRP A 767 -18.55 0.92 -13.25
C TRP A 767 -19.56 1.58 -12.29
N LYS A 768 -20.74 1.99 -12.77
CA LYS A 768 -21.84 2.54 -11.95
C LYS A 768 -22.29 1.56 -10.86
N LYS A 769 -22.25 0.26 -11.14
CA LYS A 769 -22.60 -0.79 -10.18
C LYS A 769 -21.54 -0.96 -9.09
N VAL A 770 -20.25 -0.86 -9.45
CA VAL A 770 -19.15 -1.11 -8.50
C VAL A 770 -18.76 0.11 -7.68
N ILE A 771 -18.86 1.32 -8.25
CA ILE A 771 -18.40 2.53 -7.58
C ILE A 771 -19.33 2.90 -6.42
N PRO A 772 -18.74 3.15 -5.22
CA PRO A 772 -19.49 3.67 -4.10
C PRO A 772 -20.27 4.93 -4.46
N PRO A 773 -21.55 5.06 -4.07
CA PRO A 773 -22.43 6.14 -4.52
C PRO A 773 -21.88 7.56 -4.30
N ASN A 774 -21.17 7.77 -3.20
CA ASN A 774 -20.49 9.00 -2.81
C ASN A 774 -19.37 9.43 -3.77
N TRP A 775 -18.78 8.51 -4.52
CA TRP A 775 -17.69 8.80 -5.46
C TRP A 775 -18.15 8.88 -6.92
N ARG A 776 -19.40 8.49 -7.22
CA ARG A 776 -19.92 8.47 -8.60
C ARG A 776 -19.81 9.83 -9.27
N ASN A 777 -20.27 10.91 -8.63
CA ASN A 777 -20.25 12.24 -9.23
C ASN A 777 -18.82 12.73 -9.55
N PHE A 778 -17.85 12.51 -8.65
CA PHE A 778 -16.44 12.90 -8.87
C PHE A 778 -15.86 12.18 -10.10
N TRP A 779 -16.14 10.89 -10.21
CA TRP A 779 -15.63 10.06 -11.29
C TRP A 779 -16.43 10.21 -12.59
N ASP A 780 -17.73 10.45 -12.53
CA ASP A 780 -18.57 10.78 -13.67
C ASP A 780 -18.13 12.11 -14.30
N GLU A 781 -17.73 13.10 -13.49
CA GLU A 781 -17.06 14.32 -13.97
C GLU A 781 -15.67 13.99 -14.54
N SER A 782 -14.88 13.17 -13.85
CA SER A 782 -13.51 12.80 -14.29
C SER A 782 -13.49 11.95 -15.58
N LEU A 783 -14.54 11.17 -15.84
CA LEU A 783 -14.76 10.37 -17.05
C LEU A 783 -15.51 11.17 -18.13
N GLY A 784 -15.89 12.43 -17.85
CA GLY A 784 -16.66 13.28 -18.78
C GLY A 784 -18.10 12.80 -19.05
N ILE A 785 -18.61 11.84 -18.26
CA ILE A 785 -19.93 11.19 -18.41
C ILE A 785 -21.07 12.16 -18.10
N ILE A 786 -20.90 13.08 -17.14
CA ILE A 786 -21.95 14.07 -16.77
C ILE A 786 -22.10 15.19 -17.80
N LYS A 787 -21.05 15.49 -18.57
CA LYS A 787 -21.02 16.68 -19.44
C LYS A 787 -21.06 16.38 -20.94
N GLY A 788 -21.00 15.11 -21.35
CA GLY A 788 -20.89 14.77 -22.77
C GLY A 788 -19.61 15.31 -23.43
N GLU A 789 -18.60 15.69 -22.63
CA GLU A 789 -17.43 16.47 -23.05
C GLU A 789 -16.30 15.61 -23.68
N ILE A 790 -16.50 14.30 -23.89
CA ILE A 790 -15.52 13.44 -24.59
C ILE A 790 -16.07 12.93 -25.91
N VAL A 791 -16.65 13.84 -26.68
CA VAL A 791 -16.47 13.81 -28.13
C VAL A 791 -15.80 15.16 -28.40
N PRO A 792 -14.53 15.24 -28.86
CA PRO A 792 -14.10 16.49 -29.47
C PRO A 792 -15.17 16.80 -30.50
N GLU A 793 -15.89 17.92 -30.35
CA GLU A 793 -16.94 18.32 -31.29
C GLU A 793 -16.29 18.36 -32.66
N TRP A 794 -16.42 17.25 -33.40
CA TRP A 794 -16.26 17.27 -34.83
C TRP A 794 -17.42 18.14 -35.22
N ASP A 795 -17.15 19.36 -35.70
CA ASP A 795 -18.17 20.27 -36.21
C ASP A 795 -18.83 19.57 -37.41
N ILE A 796 -19.79 18.69 -37.14
CA ILE A 796 -20.49 17.93 -38.15
C ILE A 796 -21.60 18.84 -38.66
N ILE A 797 -21.47 19.28 -39.90
CA ILE A 797 -22.52 20.05 -40.56
C ILE A 797 -23.64 19.07 -40.95
N CYS A 798 -24.64 18.94 -40.07
CA CYS A 798 -25.82 18.13 -40.34
C CYS A 798 -26.83 18.90 -41.18
N ARG A 799 -27.20 18.36 -42.35
CA ARG A 799 -28.19 18.97 -43.25
C ARG A 799 -29.62 18.45 -43.00
N ASN A 800 -29.94 18.13 -41.75
CA ASN A 800 -31.23 17.51 -41.40
C ASN A 800 -32.42 18.44 -41.66
N GLU A 801 -32.25 19.76 -41.52
CA GLU A 801 -33.32 20.74 -41.75
C GLU A 801 -33.70 20.89 -43.22
N GLU A 802 -32.77 20.59 -44.13
CA GLU A 802 -32.96 20.66 -45.59
C GLU A 802 -33.60 19.38 -46.14
N TYR A 803 -33.67 18.31 -45.33
CA TYR A 803 -34.15 17.02 -45.77
C TYR A 803 -35.69 16.98 -45.78
N PRO A 804 -36.34 16.60 -46.90
CA PRO A 804 -37.80 16.64 -46.98
C PRO A 804 -38.46 15.64 -46.01
N SER A 805 -39.50 16.08 -45.30
CA SER A 805 -40.13 15.32 -44.22
C SER A 805 -40.89 14.07 -44.66
N ASP A 806 -41.20 13.97 -45.97
CA ASP A 806 -41.85 12.83 -46.62
C ASP A 806 -40.86 11.75 -47.10
N LYS A 807 -39.55 11.94 -46.89
CA LYS A 807 -38.49 11.01 -47.29
C LYS A 807 -38.06 10.08 -46.14
N PRO A 808 -37.36 8.97 -46.45
CA PRO A 808 -36.97 7.96 -45.46
C PRO A 808 -36.12 8.55 -44.34
N LYS A 809 -36.39 8.15 -43.10
CA LYS A 809 -35.68 8.63 -41.90
C LYS A 809 -34.68 7.61 -41.39
N PHE A 810 -33.76 8.07 -40.55
CA PHE A 810 -32.74 7.20 -39.98
C PHE A 810 -33.35 6.04 -39.18
N GLU A 811 -34.47 6.26 -38.48
CA GLU A 811 -35.13 5.24 -37.67
C GLU A 811 -35.94 4.19 -38.48
N ASP A 812 -36.12 4.39 -39.80
CA ASP A 812 -36.93 3.52 -40.65
C ASP A 812 -36.20 2.18 -40.94
N SER A 813 -36.38 1.22 -40.03
CA SER A 813 -35.65 -0.07 -39.95
C SER A 813 -36.37 -1.27 -40.59
N ASN A 814 -37.44 -1.04 -41.36
CA ASN A 814 -38.22 -2.11 -41.99
C ASN A 814 -37.46 -2.78 -43.16
N VAL A 815 -36.62 -3.76 -42.83
CA VAL A 815 -35.84 -4.59 -43.77
C VAL A 815 -36.51 -5.96 -43.92
N LEU A 816 -36.62 -6.49 -45.14
CA LEU A 816 -37.19 -7.81 -45.44
C LEU A 816 -36.23 -8.94 -45.05
N TYR A 817 -34.95 -8.79 -45.41
CA TYR A 817 -33.84 -9.66 -45.03
C TYR A 817 -32.53 -8.89 -45.18
N ASN A 818 -31.49 -9.34 -44.48
CA ASN A 818 -30.14 -8.78 -44.58
C ASN A 818 -29.13 -9.85 -45.00
N ASN A 819 -28.01 -9.39 -45.55
CA ASN A 819 -26.85 -10.20 -45.86
C ASN A 819 -25.59 -9.43 -45.45
N GLU A 820 -24.64 -10.10 -44.81
CA GLU A 820 -23.34 -9.55 -44.47
C GLU A 820 -22.31 -10.05 -45.49
N LEU A 821 -21.56 -9.13 -46.09
CA LEU A 821 -20.52 -9.43 -47.07
C LEU A 821 -19.19 -9.73 -46.36
N ASP A 822 -18.27 -10.44 -47.03
CA ASP A 822 -16.97 -10.84 -46.47
C ASP A 822 -16.09 -9.66 -46.00
N ASN A 823 -16.40 -8.45 -46.47
CA ASN A 823 -15.73 -7.19 -46.11
C ASN A 823 -16.42 -6.41 -44.97
N GLY A 824 -17.38 -7.03 -44.27
CA GLY A 824 -18.09 -6.44 -43.13
C GLY A 824 -19.22 -5.47 -43.48
N VAL A 825 -19.51 -5.26 -44.77
CA VAL A 825 -20.65 -4.45 -45.22
C VAL A 825 -21.95 -5.24 -45.05
N ILE A 826 -22.94 -4.63 -44.40
CA ILE A 826 -24.26 -5.26 -44.19
C ILE A 826 -25.27 -4.62 -45.12
N VAL A 827 -25.94 -5.43 -45.94
CA VAL A 827 -26.99 -5.00 -46.89
C VAL A 827 -28.34 -5.54 -46.45
N GLY A 828 -29.25 -4.66 -46.04
CA GLY A 828 -30.63 -4.95 -45.71
C GLY A 828 -31.60 -4.53 -46.83
N VAL A 829 -32.21 -5.48 -47.52
CA VAL A 829 -33.18 -5.20 -48.60
C VAL A 829 -34.54 -4.82 -48.00
N LYS A 830 -35.03 -3.61 -48.27
CA LYS A 830 -36.35 -3.11 -47.85
C LYS A 830 -37.43 -3.35 -48.91
N GLN A 831 -37.03 -3.36 -50.18
CA GLN A 831 -37.90 -3.66 -51.32
C GLN A 831 -37.07 -4.41 -52.38
N GLU A 832 -37.57 -5.56 -52.82
CA GLU A 832 -36.91 -6.34 -53.88
C GLU A 832 -37.03 -5.68 -55.26
N LEU A 833 -36.19 -6.11 -56.19
CA LEU A 833 -36.26 -5.68 -57.59
C LEU A 833 -37.59 -6.09 -58.25
N ASN A 834 -38.00 -5.35 -59.28
CA ASN A 834 -39.15 -5.75 -60.10
C ASN A 834 -38.84 -7.06 -60.84
N LYS A 835 -39.84 -7.95 -60.94
CA LYS A 835 -39.66 -9.26 -61.57
C LYS A 835 -39.26 -9.13 -63.04
N GLY A 836 -38.02 -9.49 -63.38
CA GLY A 836 -37.45 -9.35 -64.73
C GLY A 836 -36.47 -8.17 -64.91
N SER A 837 -36.20 -7.39 -63.86
CA SER A 837 -35.20 -6.32 -63.89
C SER A 837 -33.77 -6.87 -63.97
N LEU A 838 -32.89 -6.12 -64.66
CA LEU A 838 -31.46 -6.36 -64.68
C LEU A 838 -30.85 -6.13 -63.29
N THR A 839 -30.04 -7.07 -62.81
CA THR A 839 -29.28 -6.94 -61.55
C THR A 839 -27.95 -6.24 -61.80
N ILE A 840 -27.54 -5.40 -60.85
CA ILE A 840 -26.31 -4.61 -60.91
C ILE A 840 -25.11 -5.56 -60.83
N SER A 841 -24.33 -5.57 -61.90
CA SER A 841 -23.02 -6.24 -61.97
C SER A 841 -21.91 -5.20 -62.21
N PRO A 842 -20.65 -5.50 -61.85
CA PRO A 842 -19.53 -4.61 -62.13
C PRO A 842 -19.48 -4.19 -63.61
N GLY A 843 -19.40 -2.89 -63.86
CA GLY A 843 -19.42 -2.30 -65.19
C GLY A 843 -20.80 -1.82 -65.68
N ASN A 844 -21.89 -2.07 -64.96
CA ASN A 844 -23.19 -1.47 -65.31
C ASN A 844 -23.25 0.01 -64.90
N VAL A 845 -23.99 0.80 -65.69
CA VAL A 845 -24.32 2.19 -65.32
C VAL A 845 -25.58 2.16 -64.46
N VAL A 846 -25.47 2.66 -63.24
CA VAL A 846 -26.55 2.67 -62.25
C VAL A 846 -26.94 4.11 -61.97
N LYS A 847 -28.25 4.38 -62.00
CA LYS A 847 -28.85 5.62 -61.51
C LYS A 847 -29.66 5.33 -60.26
N LEU A 848 -29.41 6.05 -59.17
CA LEU A 848 -30.07 5.83 -57.89
C LEU A 848 -30.33 7.12 -57.12
N ASP A 849 -31.32 7.05 -56.24
CA ASP A 849 -31.47 7.99 -55.12
C ASP A 849 -30.81 7.41 -53.87
N TYR A 850 -30.23 8.28 -53.03
CA TYR A 850 -29.60 7.85 -51.78
C TYR A 850 -29.71 8.90 -50.69
N THR A 851 -29.62 8.43 -49.44
CA THR A 851 -29.39 9.28 -48.27
C THR A 851 -28.34 8.60 -47.39
N GLY A 852 -27.34 9.36 -46.94
CA GLY A 852 -26.24 8.93 -46.08
C GLY A 852 -26.34 9.55 -44.68
N TRP A 853 -26.25 8.71 -43.64
CA TRP A 853 -26.30 9.10 -42.23
C TRP A 853 -25.08 8.64 -41.45
N LEU A 854 -24.76 9.40 -40.41
CA LEU A 854 -23.95 8.95 -39.28
C LEU A 854 -24.80 8.17 -38.26
N SER A 855 -24.15 7.46 -37.34
CA SER A 855 -24.81 6.66 -36.30
C SER A 855 -25.74 7.47 -35.37
N ASN A 856 -25.51 8.77 -35.25
CA ASN A 856 -26.34 9.69 -34.49
C ASN A 856 -27.55 10.27 -35.27
N GLY A 857 -27.79 9.80 -36.51
CA GLY A 857 -28.89 10.26 -37.36
C GLY A 857 -28.62 11.56 -38.12
N CYS A 858 -27.40 12.10 -38.06
CA CYS A 858 -26.98 13.24 -38.87
C CYS A 858 -26.87 12.87 -40.35
N ILE A 859 -27.57 13.59 -41.22
CA ILE A 859 -27.50 13.43 -42.69
C ILE A 859 -26.30 14.23 -43.20
N PHE A 860 -25.33 13.51 -43.75
CA PHE A 860 -24.13 14.11 -44.33
C PHE A 860 -24.23 14.28 -45.84
N ASP A 861 -25.03 13.46 -46.53
CA ASP A 861 -25.23 13.57 -47.98
C ASP A 861 -26.56 12.93 -48.40
N SER A 862 -27.19 13.46 -49.46
CA SER A 862 -28.49 12.97 -49.95
C SER A 862 -28.81 13.49 -51.34
N SER A 863 -29.32 12.62 -52.22
CA SER A 863 -29.85 13.03 -53.53
C SER A 863 -31.20 13.75 -53.47
N TYR A 864 -31.80 13.86 -52.28
CA TYR A 864 -33.04 14.61 -52.06
C TYR A 864 -32.83 16.08 -51.66
N PHE A 865 -31.59 16.51 -51.47
CA PHE A 865 -31.29 17.93 -51.26
C PHE A 865 -31.43 18.72 -52.57
N GLU A 866 -31.88 19.98 -52.50
CA GLU A 866 -32.17 20.79 -53.68
C GLU A 866 -30.94 21.03 -54.59
N ASP A 867 -29.74 20.99 -54.02
CA ASP A 867 -28.45 21.19 -54.69
C ASP A 867 -27.79 19.89 -55.18
N VAL A 868 -28.35 18.72 -54.86
CA VAL A 868 -27.77 17.41 -55.21
C VAL A 868 -28.66 16.69 -56.21
N ASN A 869 -28.07 16.22 -57.30
CA ASN A 869 -28.78 15.43 -58.32
C ASN A 869 -28.73 13.93 -57.99
N THR A 870 -29.67 13.17 -58.55
CA THR A 870 -29.64 11.69 -58.53
C THR A 870 -28.28 11.16 -58.97
N LEU A 871 -27.69 10.24 -58.21
CA LEU A 871 -26.35 9.73 -58.46
C LEU A 871 -26.36 8.78 -59.67
N THR A 872 -25.49 9.03 -60.65
CA THR A 872 -25.29 8.15 -61.82
C THR A 872 -23.81 7.83 -61.98
N PHE A 873 -23.44 6.55 -61.92
CA PHE A 873 -22.05 6.11 -62.05
C PHE A 873 -21.97 4.66 -62.54
N LYS A 874 -20.75 4.24 -62.91
CA LYS A 874 -20.46 2.85 -63.31
C LYS A 874 -20.06 2.03 -62.08
N ALA A 875 -20.90 1.07 -61.69
CA ALA A 875 -20.70 0.30 -60.46
C ALA A 875 -19.49 -0.64 -60.54
N GLY A 876 -18.76 -0.82 -59.44
CA GLY A 876 -17.60 -1.71 -59.34
C GLY A 876 -16.33 -1.17 -59.97
N MET A 877 -16.25 0.15 -60.23
CA MET A 877 -15.11 0.82 -60.87
C MET A 877 -14.36 1.75 -59.91
N GLY A 878 -14.74 1.80 -58.63
CA GLY A 878 -14.10 2.67 -57.62
C GLY A 878 -14.42 4.14 -57.82
N LEU A 879 -15.62 4.45 -58.29
CA LEU A 879 -16.13 5.81 -58.52
C LEU A 879 -16.97 6.32 -57.33
N ALA A 880 -17.35 5.44 -56.40
CA ALA A 880 -17.96 5.74 -55.11
C ALA A 880 -17.24 5.01 -53.97
N VAL A 881 -17.65 5.29 -52.73
CA VAL A 881 -17.11 4.64 -51.51
C VAL A 881 -17.17 3.12 -51.64
N GLU A 882 -16.09 2.42 -51.29
CA GLU A 882 -15.91 0.99 -51.59
C GLU A 882 -17.01 0.11 -50.98
N GLY A 883 -17.40 0.38 -49.74
CA GLY A 883 -18.52 -0.28 -49.08
C GLY A 883 -19.88 0.03 -49.70
N PHE A 884 -20.04 1.21 -50.29
CA PHE A 884 -21.25 1.60 -51.00
C PHE A 884 -21.37 0.85 -52.33
N GLU A 885 -20.27 0.78 -53.11
CA GLU A 885 -20.27 0.04 -54.38
C GLU A 885 -20.48 -1.46 -54.16
N SER A 886 -19.79 -2.05 -53.19
CA SER A 886 -19.98 -3.47 -52.85
C SER A 886 -21.39 -3.76 -52.34
N GLY A 887 -21.97 -2.85 -51.55
CA GLY A 887 -23.32 -2.99 -51.01
C GLY A 887 -24.46 -2.89 -52.03
N ILE A 888 -24.26 -2.28 -53.20
CA ILE A 888 -25.29 -2.20 -54.25
C ILE A 888 -25.23 -3.35 -55.26
N LEU A 889 -24.15 -4.14 -55.27
CA LEU A 889 -24.03 -5.27 -56.20
C LEU A 889 -25.12 -6.32 -55.91
N GLY A 890 -25.75 -6.83 -56.96
CA GLY A 890 -26.85 -7.79 -56.86
C GLY A 890 -28.23 -7.16 -56.62
N LEU A 891 -28.34 -5.87 -56.31
CA LEU A 891 -29.61 -5.14 -56.34
C LEU A 891 -30.08 -4.94 -57.80
N GLY A 892 -31.34 -4.57 -58.02
CA GLY A 892 -31.87 -4.33 -59.37
C GLY A 892 -32.78 -3.11 -59.43
N GLU A 893 -33.21 -2.74 -60.64
CA GLU A 893 -34.11 -1.60 -60.83
C GLU A 893 -35.40 -1.76 -60.01
N GLY A 894 -35.73 -0.73 -59.22
CA GLY A 894 -36.86 -0.70 -58.30
C GLY A 894 -36.55 -1.17 -56.87
N SER A 895 -35.35 -1.70 -56.61
CA SER A 895 -34.95 -2.11 -55.25
C SER A 895 -34.72 -0.92 -54.32
N ILE A 896 -35.08 -1.10 -53.05
CA ILE A 896 -34.70 -0.20 -51.95
C ILE A 896 -33.90 -1.03 -50.94
N ALA A 897 -32.71 -0.56 -50.57
CA ALA A 897 -31.85 -1.26 -49.63
C ALA A 897 -31.19 -0.29 -48.65
N ARG A 898 -30.88 -0.79 -47.46
CA ARG A 898 -30.12 -0.12 -46.42
C ARG A 898 -28.75 -0.77 -46.29
N ILE A 899 -27.69 0.01 -46.37
CA ILE A 899 -26.31 -0.45 -46.39
C ILE A 899 -25.59 0.13 -45.17
N VAL A 900 -25.03 -0.72 -44.32
CA VAL A 900 -24.17 -0.33 -43.20
C VAL A 900 -22.74 -0.59 -43.61
N ILE A 901 -21.91 0.45 -43.57
CA ILE A 901 -20.54 0.39 -44.05
C ILE A 901 -19.59 0.65 -42.87
N PRO A 902 -18.75 -0.33 -42.49
CA PRO A 902 -17.75 -0.15 -41.45
C PRO A 902 -16.65 0.83 -41.91
N PRO A 903 -15.90 1.43 -40.98
CA PRO A 903 -14.97 2.51 -41.30
C PRO A 903 -13.91 2.12 -42.34
N GLU A 904 -13.43 0.88 -42.31
CA GLU A 904 -12.41 0.34 -43.22
C GLU A 904 -12.88 0.32 -44.68
N MET A 905 -14.18 0.22 -44.90
CA MET A 905 -14.82 0.24 -46.23
C MET A 905 -15.47 1.60 -46.56
N ALA A 906 -15.30 2.59 -45.67
CA ALA A 906 -15.86 3.94 -45.77
C ALA A 906 -14.75 5.00 -45.95
N TYR A 907 -14.56 5.86 -44.94
CA TYR A 907 -13.60 6.96 -44.94
C TYR A 907 -12.42 6.73 -43.99
N GLY A 908 -12.32 5.53 -43.41
CA GLY A 908 -11.20 5.07 -42.59
C GLY A 908 -10.91 5.94 -41.36
N SER A 909 -9.66 5.84 -40.90
CA SER A 909 -9.15 6.56 -39.73
C SER A 909 -8.93 8.06 -39.93
N VAL A 910 -9.17 8.57 -41.15
CA VAL A 910 -9.03 9.99 -41.47
C VAL A 910 -10.39 10.69 -41.43
N GLY A 911 -11.46 10.01 -41.85
CA GLY A 911 -12.78 10.62 -42.00
C GLY A 911 -12.81 11.71 -43.07
N VAL A 912 -13.83 12.57 -43.00
CA VAL A 912 -13.99 13.78 -43.82
C VAL A 912 -14.19 14.98 -42.91
N LYS A 913 -13.27 15.94 -42.99
CA LYS A 913 -13.30 17.16 -42.16
C LYS A 913 -14.68 17.84 -42.22
N ASN A 914 -15.22 18.15 -41.05
CA ASN A 914 -16.52 18.81 -40.82
C ASN A 914 -17.77 18.06 -41.32
N LEU A 915 -17.63 16.79 -41.72
CA LEU A 915 -18.72 16.03 -42.32
C LEU A 915 -18.82 14.59 -41.78
N ILE A 916 -17.71 13.85 -41.75
CA ILE A 916 -17.67 12.45 -41.32
C ILE A 916 -16.51 12.27 -40.35
N PRO A 917 -16.77 11.85 -39.09
CA PRO A 917 -15.70 11.63 -38.12
C PRO A 917 -14.71 10.52 -38.54
N PRO A 918 -13.48 10.51 -38.00
CA PRO A 918 -12.55 9.40 -38.10
C PRO A 918 -13.18 8.13 -37.56
N ASN A 919 -12.90 6.99 -38.19
CA ASN A 919 -13.43 5.69 -37.80
C ASN A 919 -14.98 5.63 -37.72
N ALA A 920 -15.69 6.47 -38.48
CA ALA A 920 -17.14 6.48 -38.46
C ALA A 920 -17.74 5.36 -39.33
N THR A 921 -18.60 4.53 -38.73
CA THR A 921 -19.55 3.69 -39.47
C THR A 921 -20.62 4.58 -40.09
N ILE A 922 -20.86 4.40 -41.38
CA ILE A 922 -21.85 5.18 -42.13
C ILE A 922 -22.98 4.31 -42.64
N TYR A 923 -24.15 4.91 -42.78
CA TYR A 923 -25.39 4.22 -43.13
C TYR A 923 -25.95 4.85 -44.39
N PHE A 924 -26.26 4.05 -45.39
CA PHE A 924 -26.95 4.52 -46.59
C PHE A 924 -28.30 3.85 -46.74
N GLU A 925 -29.28 4.58 -47.25
CA GLU A 925 -30.45 4.00 -47.90
C GLU A 925 -30.39 4.37 -49.37
N VAL A 926 -30.56 3.38 -50.24
CA VAL A 926 -30.49 3.54 -51.69
C VAL A 926 -31.78 3.06 -52.34
N LYS A 927 -32.23 3.77 -53.37
CA LYS A 927 -33.32 3.38 -54.25
C LYS A 927 -32.82 3.35 -55.68
N ILE A 928 -32.78 2.16 -56.27
CA ILE A 928 -32.27 1.97 -57.62
C ILE A 928 -33.33 2.41 -58.63
N LEU A 929 -33.02 3.46 -59.41
CA LEU A 929 -33.94 4.07 -60.37
C LEU A 929 -33.80 3.47 -61.77
N GLU A 930 -32.58 3.16 -62.20
CA GLU A 930 -32.30 2.62 -63.54
C GLU A 930 -31.00 1.81 -63.50
N VAL A 931 -30.96 0.65 -64.18
CA VAL A 931 -29.74 -0.13 -64.40
C VAL A 931 -29.57 -0.39 -65.90
N ARG A 932 -28.45 0.07 -66.47
CA ARG A 932 -28.12 -0.13 -67.88
C ARG A 932 -26.84 -0.97 -68.02
N ALA A 933 -26.92 -2.01 -68.83
CA ALA A 933 -25.73 -2.67 -69.36
C ALA A 933 -25.11 -1.75 -70.41
N GLU A 934 -23.83 -1.48 -70.28
CA GLU A 934 -23.05 -0.71 -71.25
C GLU A 934 -22.42 -1.62 -72.31
#